data_AF-A0A6N9H8V2-F1
#
_entry.id   AF-A0A6N9H8V2-F1
#
_cell.length_a   1.000
_cell.length_b   1.000
_cell.length_c   1.000
_cell.angle_alpha   90.00
_cell.angle_beta   90.00
_cell.angle_gamma   90.00
#
_symmetry.space_group_name_H-M   'P 1'
#
loop_
_entity.id
_entity.type
_entity.pdbx_description
1 polymer ?
#
loop_
_entity_poly.entity_id
_entity_poly.type
_entity_poly.pdbx_seq_one_letter_code
_entity_poly.pdbx_strand_id
1 'polypeptide(L)'
;MPSAADAPAVSTAHRDPAAHRDPVQHDDPAEHRDPAETLAAGSAAAARLAQARTVLAAASTAAELLGAREDLTGALTAALEREERAAAAQRAAEEELEALGARRAQAAQRSAAAADPATAETAVEDAGRRLGAARGADSDVEDSAARAARAEAEAAEAARAARTAEEEYRRIRALRLDGIAAELAERLETGAPCPVCGAAEHPHPAPSADDRVTRADEDAAREREATAARRERETAARLAEARSALAAARAARAAFAIDDLDAEAARLRAERERTQALRAEHRAALDADTAAAARLEEGTAAARTAGERAAQAQRAVATARGRLEALADTGLAAALDELDAAGLTPPEDAQQARGLAAAARELESAAAAAERAAAAAAARAEEERERSAAFAAALAASPFADEEGLATALRTDEDALEARLRESEAIAAQLAGIEAEDWYPRAAADAAPSSELEGLRAAAQDALREATVRREAAERRCAVAAHAVGTAEQARERFRAAAAAQEAELSELRCDVELAGLVQATSADNAERLPLSAFALLRLFAKVADNASERLARMAGGRYRLLHDTGRHRRERRAGLGLLVFDSFTQETRDPRTLSGGESFMVALALALGLADAVAEAAGGLELDTLFIDEGFGSLDPDALADVLGLLEELQDGGRRIGIISHVGALHQTIRSRVEVIAGPTGSRIARRSAPAASRDDREG
;
A
#
# COMPACT_ATOMS: atom_id res chain seq x y z
N MET A 1 11.14 -18.76 75.10
CA MET A 1 11.19 -18.13 76.44
C MET A 1 10.54 -16.76 76.30
N PRO A 2 9.43 -16.46 77.00
CA PRO A 2 8.42 -17.36 77.59
C PRO A 2 7.23 -17.51 76.59
N SER A 3 5.98 -17.90 76.87
CA SER A 3 5.24 -18.42 78.06
C SER A 3 4.05 -19.25 77.49
N ALA A 4 3.48 -20.34 78.03
CA ALA A 4 3.24 -20.80 79.42
C ALA A 4 2.28 -19.88 80.22
N ALA A 5 1.20 -20.35 80.86
CA ALA A 5 0.53 -21.66 80.87
C ALA A 5 -0.94 -21.44 81.31
N ASP A 6 -1.74 -22.50 81.50
CA ASP A 6 -2.26 -22.86 82.83
C ASP A 6 -3.27 -24.02 82.82
N ALA A 7 -3.21 -24.81 83.90
CA ALA A 7 -4.22 -25.79 84.31
C ALA A 7 -4.27 -25.84 85.84
N PRO A 8 -5.45 -26.05 86.44
CA PRO A 8 -5.58 -26.87 87.67
C PRO A 8 -6.86 -27.74 87.63
N ALA A 9 -7.14 -28.72 88.51
CA ALA A 9 -6.48 -29.36 89.67
C ALA A 9 -7.10 -30.79 89.81
N VAL A 10 -6.47 -31.85 90.35
CA VAL A 10 -6.08 -32.11 91.77
C VAL A 10 -7.30 -32.00 92.72
N SER A 11 -7.62 -32.92 93.65
CA SER A 11 -6.90 -34.00 94.38
C SER A 11 -7.85 -35.23 94.55
N THR A 12 -7.62 -36.34 95.25
CA THR A 12 -6.79 -36.71 96.43
C THR A 12 -6.21 -38.16 96.30
N ALA A 13 -5.67 -38.74 97.39
CA ALA A 13 -5.09 -40.09 97.44
C ALA A 13 -5.33 -40.77 98.80
N HIS A 14 -5.26 -42.12 98.88
CA HIS A 14 -4.82 -42.85 100.10
C HIS A 14 -4.43 -44.34 99.92
N ARG A 15 -3.19 -44.66 100.35
CA ARG A 15 -2.68 -45.90 101.01
C ARG A 15 -2.55 -47.27 100.28
N ASP A 16 -1.28 -47.68 100.14
CA ASP A 16 -0.67 -49.03 100.27
C ASP A 16 -1.04 -49.80 101.57
N PRO A 17 -0.68 -51.12 101.79
CA PRO A 17 0.42 -51.89 101.15
C PRO A 17 0.20 -53.42 100.83
N ALA A 18 1.22 -54.02 100.18
CA ALA A 18 1.70 -55.43 100.31
C ALA A 18 0.88 -56.61 99.69
N ALA A 19 1.47 -57.76 99.27
CA ALA A 19 2.85 -58.13 98.87
C ALA A 19 2.93 -59.57 98.26
N HIS A 20 4.09 -59.93 97.69
CA HIS A 20 4.65 -61.27 97.39
C HIS A 20 4.34 -62.07 96.09
N ARG A 21 5.47 -62.40 95.42
CA ARG A 21 5.81 -63.17 94.20
C ARG A 21 5.38 -64.65 94.08
N ASP A 22 5.11 -65.04 92.82
CA ASP A 22 5.67 -66.12 91.96
C ASP A 22 6.27 -67.45 92.50
N PRO A 23 5.89 -68.62 91.90
CA PRO A 23 6.83 -69.49 91.10
C PRO A 23 6.82 -69.40 89.54
N VAL A 24 6.16 -70.33 88.79
CA VAL A 24 6.12 -70.61 87.29
C VAL A 24 6.96 -71.84 86.88
N GLN A 25 6.32 -72.94 86.42
CA GLN A 25 6.95 -74.09 85.71
C GLN A 25 6.08 -74.62 84.58
N HIS A 26 6.71 -74.81 83.42
CA HIS A 26 6.57 -75.90 82.41
C HIS A 26 5.58 -77.03 82.79
N ASP A 27 4.62 -77.42 81.94
CA ASP A 27 4.79 -78.05 80.60
C ASP A 27 4.73 -77.04 79.40
N ASP A 28 5.75 -76.88 78.57
CA ASP A 28 6.07 -77.70 77.38
C ASP A 28 4.84 -77.99 76.48
N PRO A 29 4.78 -77.41 75.27
CA PRO A 29 5.16 -78.24 74.13
C PRO A 29 6.09 -77.56 73.11
N ALA A 30 7.24 -78.19 72.89
CA ALA A 30 8.05 -78.05 71.68
C ALA A 30 7.32 -78.64 70.46
N GLU A 31 6.32 -77.93 69.93
CA GLU A 31 5.79 -78.23 68.60
C GLU A 31 6.88 -78.03 67.54
N HIS A 32 7.47 -79.14 67.10
CA HIS A 32 8.27 -79.20 65.88
C HIS A 32 7.39 -78.86 64.66
N ARG A 33 7.20 -77.56 64.38
CA ARG A 33 6.64 -77.11 63.10
C ARG A 33 7.49 -77.66 61.95
N ASP A 34 6.82 -78.32 61.03
CA ASP A 34 7.47 -79.05 59.95
C ASP A 34 8.30 -78.06 59.07
N PRO A 35 9.54 -78.39 58.68
CA PRO A 35 10.25 -77.63 57.64
C PRO A 35 9.39 -77.36 56.40
N ALA A 36 8.49 -78.28 56.02
CA ALA A 36 7.56 -78.11 54.90
C ALA A 36 6.60 -76.92 55.11
N GLU A 37 6.06 -76.72 56.32
CA GLU A 37 5.13 -75.61 56.60
C GLU A 37 5.82 -74.25 56.57
N THR A 38 7.03 -74.15 57.13
CA THR A 38 7.81 -72.90 57.11
C THR A 38 8.28 -72.53 55.71
N LEU A 39 8.67 -73.52 54.89
CA LEU A 39 8.97 -73.32 53.46
C LEU A 39 7.71 -72.96 52.64
N ALA A 40 6.55 -73.54 52.95
CA ALA A 40 5.28 -73.20 52.30
C ALA A 40 4.83 -71.76 52.66
N ALA A 41 4.98 -71.33 53.91
CA ALA A 41 4.73 -69.96 54.33
C ALA A 41 5.65 -68.96 53.61
N GLY A 42 6.94 -69.29 53.45
CA GLY A 42 7.90 -68.49 52.69
C GLY A 42 7.52 -68.33 51.21
N SER A 43 7.16 -69.43 50.52
CA SER A 43 6.76 -69.36 49.10
C SER A 43 5.45 -68.61 48.90
N ALA A 44 4.48 -68.74 49.82
CA ALA A 44 3.24 -67.97 49.81
C ALA A 44 3.48 -66.46 50.04
N ALA A 45 4.44 -66.08 50.89
CA ALA A 45 4.83 -64.68 51.09
C ALA A 45 5.50 -64.09 49.83
N ALA A 46 6.42 -64.81 49.21
CA ALA A 46 7.08 -64.41 47.97
C ALA A 46 6.08 -64.25 46.80
N ALA A 47 5.11 -65.16 46.67
CA ALA A 47 4.04 -65.08 45.67
C ALA A 47 3.15 -63.82 45.86
N ARG A 48 2.75 -63.53 47.10
CA ARG A 48 2.00 -62.31 47.44
C ARG A 48 2.80 -61.03 47.17
N LEU A 49 4.11 -61.04 47.43
CA LEU A 49 4.99 -59.92 47.11
C LEU A 49 5.11 -59.69 45.60
N ALA A 50 5.24 -60.76 44.81
CA ALA A 50 5.26 -60.67 43.34
C ALA A 50 3.94 -60.07 42.81
N GLN A 51 2.80 -60.56 43.28
CA GLN A 51 1.48 -60.01 42.89
C GLN A 51 1.32 -58.53 43.29
N ALA A 52 1.72 -58.15 44.50
CA ALA A 52 1.67 -56.76 44.95
C ALA A 52 2.53 -55.81 44.08
N ARG A 53 3.70 -56.28 43.61
CA ARG A 53 4.56 -55.53 42.67
C ARG A 53 3.92 -55.31 41.31
N THR A 54 3.31 -56.34 40.72
CA THR A 54 2.59 -56.21 39.44
C THR A 54 1.45 -55.21 39.57
N VAL A 55 0.61 -55.35 40.60
CA VAL A 55 -0.50 -54.40 40.86
C VAL A 55 0.01 -52.98 41.09
N LEU A 56 1.11 -52.79 41.84
CA LEU A 56 1.72 -51.48 42.07
C LEU A 56 2.23 -50.84 40.78
N ALA A 57 2.87 -51.62 39.90
CA ALA A 57 3.36 -51.14 38.61
C ALA A 57 2.18 -50.71 37.72
N ALA A 58 1.22 -51.60 37.50
CA ALA A 58 0.03 -51.33 36.69
C ALA A 58 -0.77 -50.12 37.20
N ALA A 59 -1.05 -50.03 38.50
CA ALA A 59 -1.77 -48.90 39.09
C ALA A 59 -0.99 -47.57 39.01
N SER A 60 0.34 -47.61 39.11
CA SER A 60 1.17 -46.40 38.96
C SER A 60 1.21 -45.91 37.50
N THR A 61 1.34 -46.84 36.54
CA THR A 61 1.25 -46.52 35.11
C THR A 61 -0.14 -46.00 34.73
N ALA A 62 -1.21 -46.63 35.21
CA ALA A 62 -2.58 -46.14 35.02
C ALA A 62 -2.78 -44.73 35.60
N ALA A 63 -2.20 -44.44 36.78
CA ALA A 63 -2.27 -43.12 37.41
C ALA A 63 -1.60 -42.01 36.60
N GLU A 64 -0.44 -42.28 36.00
CA GLU A 64 0.28 -41.34 35.15
C GLU A 64 -0.44 -41.11 33.81
N LEU A 65 -0.89 -42.19 33.16
CA LEU A 65 -1.56 -42.13 31.85
C LEU A 65 -2.98 -41.52 31.94
N LEU A 66 -3.75 -41.80 32.98
CA LEU A 66 -5.06 -41.16 33.20
C LEU A 66 -4.90 -39.66 33.50
N GLY A 67 -3.91 -39.28 34.31
CA GLY A 67 -3.64 -37.86 34.59
C GLY A 67 -3.23 -37.09 33.34
N ALA A 68 -2.35 -37.68 32.51
CA ALA A 68 -1.97 -37.12 31.22
C ALA A 68 -3.17 -37.00 30.26
N ARG A 69 -4.13 -37.96 30.31
CA ARG A 69 -5.38 -37.92 29.53
C ARG A 69 -6.29 -36.79 29.99
N GLU A 70 -6.44 -36.57 31.29
CA GLU A 70 -7.21 -35.46 31.88
C GLU A 70 -6.65 -34.11 31.42
N ASP A 71 -5.34 -33.88 31.62
CA ASP A 71 -4.65 -32.63 31.21
C ASP A 71 -4.77 -32.36 29.71
N LEU A 72 -4.56 -33.37 28.86
CA LEU A 72 -4.67 -33.22 27.40
C LEU A 72 -6.11 -33.03 26.92
N THR A 73 -7.11 -33.56 27.64
CA THR A 73 -8.53 -33.31 27.35
C THR A 73 -8.91 -31.86 27.68
N GLY A 74 -8.39 -31.31 28.78
CA GLY A 74 -8.48 -29.89 29.10
C GLY A 74 -7.78 -29.01 28.05
N ALA A 75 -6.56 -29.38 27.65
CA ALA A 75 -5.80 -28.67 26.63
C ALA A 75 -6.47 -28.70 25.24
N LEU A 76 -7.09 -29.83 24.86
CA LEU A 76 -7.88 -29.97 23.63
C LEU A 76 -9.11 -29.07 23.65
N THR A 77 -9.87 -29.06 24.76
CA THR A 77 -11.05 -28.20 24.92
C THR A 77 -10.67 -26.73 24.76
N ALA A 78 -9.61 -26.29 25.46
CA ALA A 78 -9.09 -24.93 25.34
C ALA A 78 -8.47 -24.62 23.96
N ALA A 79 -8.08 -25.62 23.16
CA ALA A 79 -7.64 -25.43 21.79
C ALA A 79 -8.83 -25.27 20.82
N LEU A 80 -9.90 -26.04 21.00
CA LEU A 80 -11.13 -25.95 20.21
C LEU A 80 -11.80 -24.58 20.38
N GLU A 81 -11.94 -24.07 21.61
CA GLU A 81 -12.48 -22.72 21.83
C GLU A 81 -11.65 -21.61 21.15
N ARG A 82 -10.33 -21.82 20.97
CA ARG A 82 -9.46 -20.87 20.26
C ARG A 82 -9.62 -20.99 18.75
N GLU A 83 -9.84 -22.20 18.24
CA GLU A 83 -10.17 -22.43 16.82
C GLU A 83 -11.49 -21.75 16.45
N GLU A 84 -12.55 -21.97 17.21
CA GLU A 84 -13.86 -21.35 16.95
C GLU A 84 -13.78 -19.81 16.95
N ARG A 85 -13.10 -19.23 17.95
CA ARG A 85 -12.87 -17.78 18.04
C ARG A 85 -12.03 -17.23 16.89
N ALA A 86 -10.97 -17.93 16.48
CA ALA A 86 -10.13 -17.51 15.37
C ALA A 86 -10.84 -17.65 14.01
N ALA A 87 -11.59 -18.73 13.79
CA ALA A 87 -12.37 -18.94 12.58
C ALA A 87 -13.55 -17.96 12.44
N ALA A 88 -14.16 -17.55 13.56
CA ALA A 88 -15.15 -16.47 13.57
C ALA A 88 -14.53 -15.11 13.20
N ALA A 89 -13.35 -14.80 13.76
CA ALA A 89 -12.62 -13.58 13.43
C ALA A 89 -12.14 -13.55 11.96
N GLN A 90 -11.77 -14.71 11.40
CA GLN A 90 -11.40 -14.82 9.99
C GLN A 90 -12.58 -14.51 9.07
N ARG A 91 -13.74 -15.15 9.28
CA ARG A 91 -14.95 -14.91 8.46
C ARG A 91 -15.39 -13.45 8.49
N ALA A 92 -15.40 -12.82 9.66
CA ALA A 92 -15.75 -11.40 9.78
C ALA A 92 -14.80 -10.47 9.00
N ALA A 93 -13.50 -10.79 8.95
CA ALA A 93 -12.52 -10.03 8.17
C ALA A 93 -12.65 -10.30 6.65
N GLU A 94 -13.04 -11.51 6.24
CA GLU A 94 -13.33 -11.86 4.85
C GLU A 94 -14.60 -11.14 4.34
N GLU A 95 -15.66 -11.09 5.15
CA GLU A 95 -16.90 -10.35 4.87
C GLU A 95 -16.66 -8.82 4.75
N GLU A 96 -15.84 -8.24 5.63
CA GLU A 96 -15.48 -6.82 5.55
C GLU A 96 -14.60 -6.51 4.32
N LEU A 97 -13.71 -7.43 3.93
CA LEU A 97 -12.88 -7.30 2.73
C LEU A 97 -13.71 -7.26 1.45
N GLU A 98 -14.70 -8.15 1.30
CA GLU A 98 -15.62 -8.15 0.15
C GLU A 98 -16.43 -6.84 0.07
N ALA A 99 -16.94 -6.35 1.21
CA ALA A 99 -17.65 -5.09 1.30
C ALA A 99 -16.78 -3.87 0.96
N LEU A 100 -15.48 -3.89 1.27
CA LEU A 100 -14.51 -2.86 0.88
C LEU A 100 -14.19 -2.91 -0.62
N GLY A 101 -13.99 -4.11 -1.19
CA GLY A 101 -13.77 -4.30 -2.62
C GLY A 101 -14.92 -3.76 -3.48
N ALA A 102 -16.17 -4.06 -3.09
CA ALA A 102 -17.36 -3.56 -3.77
C ALA A 102 -17.46 -2.01 -3.75
N ARG A 103 -17.12 -1.38 -2.61
CA ARG A 103 -17.06 0.09 -2.49
C ARG A 103 -15.99 0.70 -3.41
N ARG A 104 -14.83 0.05 -3.50
CA ARG A 104 -13.74 0.50 -4.38
C ARG A 104 -14.14 0.47 -5.85
N ALA A 105 -14.72 -0.64 -6.33
CA ALA A 105 -15.21 -0.74 -7.70
C ALA A 105 -16.23 0.37 -8.06
N GLN A 106 -17.10 0.74 -7.12
CA GLN A 106 -18.06 1.83 -7.31
C GLN A 106 -17.39 3.23 -7.36
N ALA A 107 -16.28 3.45 -6.65
CA ALA A 107 -15.51 4.68 -6.73
C ALA A 107 -14.76 4.78 -8.08
N ALA A 108 -14.10 3.71 -8.50
CA ALA A 108 -13.39 3.64 -9.79
C ALA A 108 -14.32 3.93 -10.99
N GLN A 109 -15.55 3.40 -11.00
CA GLN A 109 -16.53 3.70 -12.06
C GLN A 109 -16.91 5.19 -12.16
N ARG A 110 -16.90 5.93 -11.03
CA ARG A 110 -17.14 7.39 -11.02
C ARG A 110 -15.91 8.19 -11.47
N SER A 111 -14.73 7.61 -11.35
CA SER A 111 -13.47 8.25 -11.76
C SER A 111 -13.33 8.37 -13.29
N ALA A 112 -13.71 7.33 -14.04
CA ALA A 112 -13.37 7.15 -15.46
C ALA A 112 -13.99 8.14 -16.49
N ALA A 113 -14.65 9.21 -16.05
CA ALA A 113 -15.47 10.09 -16.90
C ALA A 113 -14.97 11.55 -17.04
N ALA A 114 -13.76 11.88 -16.61
CA ALA A 114 -13.22 13.25 -16.65
C ALA A 114 -12.53 13.60 -17.98
N ALA A 115 -12.78 14.81 -18.49
CA ALA A 115 -12.17 15.35 -19.73
C ALA A 115 -11.18 16.51 -19.42
N ASP A 116 -10.27 16.80 -20.37
CA ASP A 116 -9.19 17.79 -20.20
C ASP A 116 -9.74 19.24 -20.10
N PRO A 117 -9.51 19.95 -18.98
CA PRO A 117 -10.16 21.22 -18.70
C PRO A 117 -9.30 22.48 -18.96
N ALA A 118 -8.06 22.33 -19.44
CA ALA A 118 -7.11 23.46 -19.50
C ALA A 118 -7.55 24.62 -20.41
N THR A 119 -8.42 24.35 -21.39
CA THR A 119 -8.90 25.32 -22.39
C THR A 119 -10.04 26.22 -21.89
N ALA A 120 -10.91 25.71 -21.03
CA ALA A 120 -12.13 26.41 -20.60
C ALA A 120 -11.84 27.62 -19.68
N GLU A 121 -10.84 27.49 -18.80
CA GLU A 121 -10.44 28.55 -17.86
C GLU A 121 -9.99 29.81 -18.64
N THR A 122 -9.11 29.66 -19.64
CA THR A 122 -8.60 30.76 -20.47
C THR A 122 -9.66 31.39 -21.37
N ALA A 123 -10.62 30.58 -21.86
CA ALA A 123 -11.73 31.07 -22.68
C ALA A 123 -12.68 32.00 -21.89
N VAL A 124 -13.00 31.64 -20.63
CA VAL A 124 -13.83 32.49 -19.74
C VAL A 124 -13.15 33.82 -19.47
N GLU A 125 -11.84 33.84 -19.23
CA GLU A 125 -11.10 35.09 -19.03
C GLU A 125 -11.12 35.97 -20.29
N ASP A 126 -10.95 35.39 -21.47
CA ASP A 126 -10.91 36.18 -22.72
C ASP A 126 -12.27 36.79 -23.06
N ALA A 127 -13.34 36.01 -22.95
CA ALA A 127 -14.70 36.52 -23.08
C ALA A 127 -14.98 37.62 -22.05
N GLY A 128 -14.51 37.44 -20.80
CA GLY A 128 -14.58 38.46 -19.75
C GLY A 128 -13.86 39.77 -20.10
N ARG A 129 -12.61 39.70 -20.60
CA ARG A 129 -11.85 40.86 -21.06
C ARG A 129 -12.54 41.59 -22.21
N ARG A 130 -13.02 40.86 -23.21
CA ARG A 130 -13.70 41.41 -24.39
C ARG A 130 -15.03 42.08 -24.05
N LEU A 131 -15.83 41.47 -23.19
CA LEU A 131 -17.06 42.06 -22.66
C LEU A 131 -16.79 43.33 -21.83
N GLY A 132 -15.73 43.33 -21.00
CA GLY A 132 -15.30 44.49 -20.24
C GLY A 132 -14.91 45.68 -21.15
N ALA A 133 -14.12 45.43 -22.19
CA ALA A 133 -13.75 46.43 -23.18
C ALA A 133 -14.97 46.98 -23.93
N ALA A 134 -15.91 46.11 -24.33
CA ALA A 134 -17.12 46.50 -25.03
C ALA A 134 -18.03 47.41 -24.19
N ARG A 135 -18.22 47.09 -22.90
CA ARG A 135 -18.97 47.93 -21.95
C ARG A 135 -18.28 49.27 -21.65
N GLY A 136 -16.94 49.28 -21.61
CA GLY A 136 -16.17 50.52 -21.53
C GLY A 136 -16.45 51.44 -22.72
N ALA A 137 -16.40 50.90 -23.93
CA ALA A 137 -16.71 51.65 -25.16
C ALA A 137 -18.16 52.17 -25.22
N ASP A 138 -19.11 51.52 -24.54
CA ASP A 138 -20.49 52.02 -24.40
C ASP A 138 -20.54 53.26 -23.49
N SER A 139 -19.90 53.19 -22.32
CA SER A 139 -19.75 54.32 -21.39
C SER A 139 -19.03 55.51 -22.04
N ASP A 140 -17.98 55.25 -22.84
CA ASP A 140 -17.27 56.29 -23.61
C ASP A 140 -18.17 57.00 -24.63
N VAL A 141 -19.16 56.29 -25.20
CA VAL A 141 -20.17 56.90 -26.08
C VAL A 141 -21.14 57.79 -25.29
N GLU A 142 -21.61 57.34 -24.13
CA GLU A 142 -22.50 58.15 -23.27
C GLU A 142 -21.82 59.44 -22.79
N ASP A 143 -20.61 59.35 -22.24
CA ASP A 143 -19.84 60.51 -21.77
C ASP A 143 -19.46 61.46 -22.93
N SER A 144 -19.14 60.91 -24.11
CA SER A 144 -18.86 61.73 -25.28
C SER A 144 -20.11 62.39 -25.86
N ALA A 145 -21.27 61.74 -25.77
CA ALA A 145 -22.56 62.32 -26.16
C ALA A 145 -22.97 63.44 -25.21
N ALA A 146 -22.81 63.24 -23.90
CA ALA A 146 -23.05 64.27 -22.88
C ALA A 146 -22.13 65.48 -23.05
N ARG A 147 -20.85 65.28 -23.38
CA ARG A 147 -19.89 66.35 -23.70
C ARG A 147 -20.27 67.10 -24.98
N ALA A 148 -20.61 66.39 -26.06
CA ALA A 148 -21.02 66.99 -27.32
C ALA A 148 -22.31 67.84 -27.18
N ALA A 149 -23.32 67.33 -26.46
CA ALA A 149 -24.57 68.06 -26.23
C ALA A 149 -24.38 69.36 -25.42
N ARG A 150 -23.46 69.37 -24.43
CA ARG A 150 -23.09 70.59 -23.69
C ARG A 150 -22.39 71.61 -24.59
N ALA A 151 -21.39 71.17 -25.35
CA ALA A 151 -20.67 72.03 -26.30
C ALA A 151 -21.60 72.59 -27.39
N GLU A 152 -22.63 71.83 -27.78
CA GLU A 152 -23.64 72.26 -28.77
C GLU A 152 -24.56 73.34 -28.22
N ALA A 153 -24.97 73.24 -26.95
CA ALA A 153 -25.70 74.28 -26.26
C ALA A 153 -24.86 75.57 -26.08
N GLU A 154 -23.60 75.44 -25.65
CA GLU A 154 -22.65 76.57 -25.51
C GLU A 154 -22.43 77.28 -26.86
N ALA A 155 -22.16 76.54 -27.93
CA ALA A 155 -21.94 77.10 -29.26
C ALA A 155 -23.22 77.76 -29.82
N ALA A 156 -24.39 77.16 -29.60
CA ALA A 156 -25.66 77.76 -30.02
C ALA A 156 -25.97 79.06 -29.26
N GLU A 157 -25.58 79.16 -27.98
CA GLU A 157 -25.67 80.41 -27.21
C GLU A 157 -24.68 81.47 -27.71
N ALA A 158 -23.41 81.11 -27.86
CA ALA A 158 -22.38 82.03 -28.35
C ALA A 158 -22.70 82.56 -29.75
N ALA A 159 -23.20 81.71 -30.65
CA ALA A 159 -23.62 82.10 -31.99
C ALA A 159 -24.86 83.01 -31.99
N ARG A 160 -25.81 82.83 -31.04
CA ARG A 160 -26.92 83.78 -30.84
C ARG A 160 -26.37 85.14 -30.39
N ALA A 161 -25.48 85.16 -29.39
CA ALA A 161 -24.87 86.39 -28.88
C ALA A 161 -24.03 87.11 -29.95
N ALA A 162 -23.29 86.38 -30.79
CA ALA A 162 -22.52 86.94 -31.90
C ALA A 162 -23.41 87.64 -32.93
N ARG A 163 -24.51 87.01 -33.38
CA ARG A 163 -25.47 87.65 -34.29
C ARG A 163 -26.10 88.90 -33.68
N THR A 164 -26.56 88.85 -32.44
CA THR A 164 -27.13 90.03 -31.77
C THR A 164 -26.10 91.16 -31.60
N ALA A 165 -24.83 90.85 -31.31
CA ALA A 165 -23.78 91.85 -31.23
C ALA A 165 -23.41 92.45 -32.60
N GLU A 166 -23.43 91.65 -33.68
CA GLU A 166 -23.21 92.13 -35.04
C GLU A 166 -24.38 93.01 -35.52
N GLU A 167 -25.63 92.60 -35.28
CA GLU A 167 -26.84 93.36 -35.57
C GLU A 167 -26.82 94.72 -34.83
N GLU A 168 -26.44 94.72 -33.56
CA GLU A 168 -26.32 95.94 -32.74
C GLU A 168 -25.16 96.85 -33.21
N TYR A 169 -24.00 96.29 -33.57
CA TYR A 169 -22.91 97.06 -34.17
C TYR A 169 -23.33 97.69 -35.51
N ARG A 170 -24.00 96.93 -36.39
CA ARG A 170 -24.56 97.43 -37.65
C ARG A 170 -25.58 98.55 -37.41
N ARG A 171 -26.46 98.41 -36.40
CA ARG A 171 -27.45 99.43 -36.02
C ARG A 171 -26.80 100.73 -35.51
N ILE A 172 -25.88 100.62 -34.56
CA ILE A 172 -25.13 101.75 -33.99
C ILE A 172 -24.32 102.47 -35.08
N ARG A 173 -23.66 101.71 -35.96
CA ARG A 173 -22.89 102.27 -37.08
C ARG A 173 -23.77 102.97 -38.12
N ALA A 174 -24.96 102.46 -38.42
CA ALA A 174 -25.92 103.14 -39.29
C ALA A 174 -26.37 104.47 -38.68
N LEU A 175 -26.82 104.47 -37.42
CA LEU A 175 -27.24 105.67 -36.70
C LEU A 175 -26.14 106.73 -36.64
N ARG A 176 -24.87 106.33 -36.45
CA ARG A 176 -23.74 107.26 -36.49
C ARG A 176 -23.47 107.81 -37.89
N LEU A 177 -23.59 106.99 -38.94
CA LEU A 177 -23.43 107.45 -40.33
C LEU A 177 -24.51 108.46 -40.73
N ASP A 178 -25.76 108.23 -40.33
CA ASP A 178 -26.87 109.16 -40.55
C ASP A 178 -26.67 110.47 -39.77
N GLY A 179 -26.12 110.38 -38.54
CA GLY A 179 -25.78 111.53 -37.69
C GLY A 179 -24.48 112.27 -38.04
N ILE A 180 -23.66 111.76 -38.97
CA ILE A 180 -22.26 112.24 -39.15
C ILE A 180 -22.18 113.69 -39.65
N ALA A 181 -23.22 114.18 -40.31
CA ALA A 181 -23.32 115.58 -40.73
C ALA A 181 -23.35 116.55 -39.53
N ALA A 182 -23.95 116.15 -38.39
CA ALA A 182 -23.95 116.92 -37.16
C ALA A 182 -22.61 116.80 -36.40
N GLU A 183 -21.98 115.62 -36.38
CA GLU A 183 -20.63 115.41 -35.83
C GLU A 183 -19.58 116.30 -36.53
N LEU A 184 -19.76 116.55 -37.84
CA LEU A 184 -18.91 117.44 -38.62
C LEU A 184 -19.29 118.92 -38.46
N ALA A 185 -20.59 119.25 -38.34
CA ALA A 185 -21.07 120.62 -38.24
C ALA A 185 -20.62 121.34 -36.96
N GLU A 186 -20.55 120.64 -35.81
CA GLU A 186 -20.01 121.20 -34.56
C GLU A 186 -18.52 121.55 -34.62
N ARG A 187 -17.80 121.00 -35.61
CA ARG A 187 -16.35 121.17 -35.77
C ARG A 187 -16.01 122.25 -36.81
N LEU A 188 -16.99 123.06 -37.19
CA LEU A 188 -16.84 124.21 -38.08
C LEU A 188 -16.54 125.48 -37.27
N GLU A 189 -15.31 125.97 -37.38
CA GLU A 189 -14.91 127.26 -36.83
C GLU A 189 -15.21 128.37 -37.86
N THR A 190 -15.86 129.46 -37.44
CA THR A 190 -16.28 130.55 -38.33
C THR A 190 -15.09 131.19 -39.05
N GLY A 191 -15.07 131.09 -40.39
CA GLY A 191 -13.98 131.60 -41.23
C GLY A 191 -12.84 130.61 -41.51
N ALA A 192 -12.84 129.43 -40.89
CA ALA A 192 -11.92 128.35 -41.24
C ALA A 192 -12.44 127.52 -42.43
N PRO A 193 -11.58 127.04 -43.34
CA PRO A 193 -12.01 126.24 -44.48
C PRO A 193 -12.48 124.84 -44.02
N CYS A 194 -13.72 124.47 -44.34
CA CYS A 194 -14.30 123.18 -43.98
C CYS A 194 -13.49 122.00 -44.56
N PRO A 195 -13.15 120.97 -43.76
CA PRO A 195 -12.32 119.85 -44.20
C PRO A 195 -12.96 118.93 -45.25
N VAL A 196 -14.25 119.10 -45.57
CA VAL A 196 -14.98 118.29 -46.57
C VAL A 196 -15.16 119.02 -47.90
N CYS A 197 -15.34 120.34 -47.89
CA CYS A 197 -15.69 121.13 -49.09
C CYS A 197 -14.89 122.42 -49.30
N GLY A 198 -14.04 122.82 -48.34
CA GLY A 198 -13.21 124.04 -48.40
C GLY A 198 -13.94 125.36 -48.14
N ALA A 199 -15.27 125.37 -47.99
CA ALA A 199 -16.04 126.59 -47.72
C ALA A 199 -15.81 127.13 -46.30
N ALA A 200 -15.84 128.46 -46.14
CA ALA A 200 -15.59 129.16 -44.87
C ALA A 200 -16.87 129.58 -44.10
N GLU A 201 -18.05 129.46 -44.72
CA GLU A 201 -19.35 129.83 -44.16
C GLU A 201 -20.39 128.73 -44.43
N HIS A 202 -21.23 128.44 -43.43
CA HIS A 202 -22.29 127.43 -43.50
C HIS A 202 -23.58 128.00 -42.89
N PRO A 203 -24.53 128.54 -43.68
CA PRO A 203 -25.70 129.24 -43.15
C PRO A 203 -26.77 128.32 -42.56
N HIS A 204 -26.75 127.02 -42.93
CA HIS A 204 -27.66 125.99 -42.42
C HIS A 204 -26.84 124.75 -42.01
N PRO A 205 -26.10 124.81 -40.88
CA PRO A 205 -25.42 123.64 -40.34
C PRO A 205 -26.43 122.58 -39.90
N ALA A 206 -26.05 121.30 -39.95
CA ALA A 206 -26.91 120.22 -39.47
C ALA A 206 -27.17 120.40 -37.95
N PRO A 207 -28.42 120.28 -37.48
CA PRO A 207 -28.74 120.45 -36.07
C PRO A 207 -28.10 119.34 -35.24
N SER A 208 -27.44 119.71 -34.14
CA SER A 208 -27.02 118.74 -33.14
C SER A 208 -28.19 118.38 -32.22
N ALA A 209 -28.17 117.15 -31.70
CA ALA A 209 -29.14 116.62 -30.76
C ALA A 209 -28.38 115.90 -29.63
N ASP A 210 -28.83 116.09 -28.38
CA ASP A 210 -28.09 115.63 -27.21
C ASP A 210 -27.99 114.09 -27.10
N ASP A 211 -28.99 113.37 -27.61
CA ASP A 211 -29.13 111.90 -27.49
C ASP A 211 -28.61 111.14 -28.74
N ARG A 212 -27.43 111.54 -29.22
CA ARG A 212 -26.81 111.04 -30.47
C ARG A 212 -25.77 109.95 -30.23
N VAL A 213 -25.69 108.99 -31.16
CA VAL A 213 -24.67 107.92 -31.15
C VAL A 213 -23.28 108.51 -31.45
N THR A 214 -22.33 108.30 -30.55
CA THR A 214 -20.95 108.81 -30.70
C THR A 214 -20.02 107.77 -31.32
N ARG A 215 -18.80 108.20 -31.67
CA ARG A 215 -17.72 107.28 -32.06
C ARG A 215 -17.36 106.29 -30.96
N ALA A 216 -17.43 106.69 -29.68
CA ALA A 216 -17.13 105.79 -28.57
C ALA A 216 -18.16 104.65 -28.48
N ASP A 217 -19.42 104.92 -28.85
CA ASP A 217 -20.47 103.89 -28.91
C ASP A 217 -20.24 102.91 -30.08
N GLU A 218 -19.78 103.38 -31.24
CA GLU A 218 -19.37 102.52 -32.35
C GLU A 218 -18.17 101.63 -31.98
N ASP A 219 -17.11 102.22 -31.42
CA ASP A 219 -15.91 101.48 -31.01
C ASP A 219 -16.23 100.47 -29.88
N ALA A 220 -17.08 100.83 -28.90
CA ALA A 220 -17.54 99.91 -27.85
C ALA A 220 -18.51 98.82 -28.37
N ALA A 221 -19.34 99.10 -29.36
CA ALA A 221 -20.19 98.10 -30.01
C ALA A 221 -19.35 97.10 -30.81
N ARG A 222 -18.30 97.59 -31.48
CA ARG A 222 -17.32 96.77 -32.19
C ARG A 222 -16.51 95.87 -31.26
N GLU A 223 -16.15 96.33 -30.06
CA GLU A 223 -15.49 95.48 -29.06
C GLU A 223 -16.41 94.37 -28.52
N ARG A 224 -17.72 94.66 -28.36
CA ARG A 224 -18.75 93.66 -28.03
C ARG A 224 -18.91 92.62 -29.14
N GLU A 225 -19.00 93.05 -30.40
CA GLU A 225 -19.02 92.16 -31.58
C GLU A 225 -17.77 91.27 -31.62
N ALA A 226 -16.57 91.85 -31.62
CA ALA A 226 -15.32 91.11 -31.70
C ALA A 226 -15.13 90.12 -30.54
N THR A 227 -15.68 90.42 -29.36
CA THR A 227 -15.68 89.51 -28.20
C THR A 227 -16.71 88.38 -28.34
N ALA A 228 -17.90 88.65 -28.84
CA ALA A 228 -18.90 87.62 -29.11
C ALA A 228 -18.46 86.68 -30.26
N ALA A 229 -17.95 87.25 -31.37
CA ALA A 229 -17.38 86.50 -32.50
C ALA A 229 -16.09 85.74 -32.14
N ARG A 230 -15.38 86.11 -31.06
CA ARG A 230 -14.30 85.29 -30.49
C ARG A 230 -14.86 84.10 -29.71
N ARG A 231 -15.83 84.33 -28.81
CA ARG A 231 -16.49 83.26 -28.01
C ARG A 231 -17.23 82.25 -28.91
N GLU A 232 -17.82 82.68 -30.02
CA GLU A 232 -18.41 81.79 -31.04
C GLU A 232 -17.35 80.88 -31.66
N ARG A 233 -16.20 81.42 -32.09
CA ARG A 233 -15.10 80.61 -32.65
C ARG A 233 -14.51 79.63 -31.63
N GLU A 234 -14.34 80.04 -30.38
CA GLU A 234 -13.87 79.17 -29.29
C GLU A 234 -14.84 78.02 -28.99
N THR A 235 -16.14 78.30 -28.89
CA THR A 235 -17.17 77.28 -28.61
C THR A 235 -17.44 76.37 -29.82
N ALA A 236 -17.39 76.90 -31.04
CA ALA A 236 -17.46 76.10 -32.27
C ALA A 236 -16.28 75.12 -32.39
N ALA A 237 -15.06 75.52 -32.00
CA ALA A 237 -13.91 74.62 -31.95
C ALA A 237 -14.11 73.48 -30.93
N ARG A 238 -14.56 73.79 -29.70
CA ARG A 238 -14.91 72.78 -28.69
C ARG A 238 -16.01 71.82 -29.16
N LEU A 239 -17.01 72.33 -29.89
CA LEU A 239 -18.07 71.49 -30.47
C LEU A 239 -17.53 70.56 -31.55
N ALA A 240 -16.62 71.02 -32.41
CA ALA A 240 -15.96 70.17 -33.40
C ALA A 240 -15.12 69.06 -32.74
N GLU A 241 -14.36 69.39 -31.70
CA GLU A 241 -13.58 68.45 -30.89
C GLU A 241 -14.47 67.41 -30.20
N ALA A 242 -15.53 67.85 -29.50
CA ALA A 242 -16.45 66.95 -28.81
C ALA A 242 -17.25 66.04 -29.76
N ARG A 243 -17.64 66.54 -30.94
CA ARG A 243 -18.26 65.72 -31.99
C ARG A 243 -17.27 64.71 -32.59
N SER A 244 -16.00 65.08 -32.74
CA SER A 244 -14.94 64.15 -33.18
C SER A 244 -14.71 63.03 -32.16
N ALA A 245 -14.62 63.36 -30.87
CA ALA A 245 -14.52 62.38 -29.79
C ALA A 245 -15.73 61.43 -29.75
N LEU A 246 -16.95 61.94 -29.91
CA LEU A 246 -18.17 61.13 -30.01
C LEU A 246 -18.18 60.22 -31.24
N ALA A 247 -17.67 60.69 -32.39
CA ALA A 247 -17.54 59.86 -33.58
C ALA A 247 -16.53 58.71 -33.37
N ALA A 248 -15.39 59.00 -32.74
CA ALA A 248 -14.39 57.99 -32.40
C ALA A 248 -14.92 56.95 -31.40
N ALA A 249 -15.60 57.39 -30.32
CA ALA A 249 -16.22 56.50 -29.35
C ALA A 249 -17.28 55.59 -30.01
N ARG A 250 -18.13 56.15 -30.88
CA ARG A 250 -19.14 55.37 -31.63
C ARG A 250 -18.51 54.35 -32.57
N ALA A 251 -17.41 54.70 -33.23
CA ALA A 251 -16.67 53.77 -34.09
C ALA A 251 -16.04 52.62 -33.27
N ALA A 252 -15.47 52.92 -32.10
CA ALA A 252 -14.95 51.90 -31.18
C ALA A 252 -16.06 50.98 -30.66
N ARG A 253 -17.20 51.54 -30.24
CA ARG A 253 -18.37 50.78 -29.76
C ARG A 253 -19.01 49.90 -30.85
N ALA A 254 -18.98 50.34 -32.10
CA ALA A 254 -19.47 49.57 -33.25
C ALA A 254 -18.61 48.34 -33.58
N ALA A 255 -17.39 48.23 -33.05
CA ALA A 255 -16.57 47.03 -33.18
C ALA A 255 -17.01 45.86 -32.25
N PHE A 256 -18.02 46.07 -31.40
CA PHE A 256 -18.50 45.07 -30.44
C PHE A 256 -20.02 44.86 -30.52
N ALA A 257 -20.44 43.59 -30.54
CA ALA A 257 -21.80 43.19 -30.21
C ALA A 257 -21.84 42.80 -28.72
N ILE A 258 -22.35 43.68 -27.85
CA ILE A 258 -22.37 43.42 -26.39
C ILE A 258 -23.27 42.22 -26.07
N ASP A 259 -24.44 42.12 -26.68
CA ASP A 259 -25.40 41.05 -26.38
C ASP A 259 -24.84 39.66 -26.70
N ASP A 260 -24.15 39.51 -27.84
CA ASP A 260 -23.44 38.28 -28.21
C ASP A 260 -22.29 37.97 -27.25
N LEU A 261 -21.52 38.98 -26.82
CA LEU A 261 -20.41 38.82 -25.87
C LEU A 261 -20.89 38.48 -24.46
N ASP A 262 -22.03 39.01 -24.00
CA ASP A 262 -22.64 38.64 -22.72
C ASP A 262 -23.22 37.21 -22.77
N ALA A 263 -23.90 36.86 -23.87
CA ALA A 263 -24.43 35.52 -24.08
C ALA A 263 -23.30 34.46 -24.11
N GLU A 264 -22.19 34.75 -24.80
CA GLU A 264 -21.03 33.86 -24.85
C GLU A 264 -20.30 33.79 -23.51
N ALA A 265 -20.10 34.92 -22.83
CA ALA A 265 -19.52 34.94 -21.48
C ALA A 265 -20.41 34.19 -20.47
N ALA A 266 -21.74 34.20 -20.61
CA ALA A 266 -22.65 33.42 -19.79
C ALA A 266 -22.54 31.91 -20.06
N ARG A 267 -22.45 31.50 -21.34
CA ARG A 267 -22.25 30.09 -21.74
C ARG A 267 -20.94 29.53 -21.17
N LEU A 268 -19.83 30.21 -21.41
CA LEU A 268 -18.50 29.76 -20.97
C LEU A 268 -18.40 29.70 -19.44
N ARG A 269 -19.03 30.62 -18.70
CA ARG A 269 -19.12 30.54 -17.22
C ARG A 269 -19.86 29.28 -16.76
N ALA A 270 -21.01 28.98 -17.36
CA ALA A 270 -21.79 27.80 -17.03
C ALA A 270 -21.08 26.48 -17.41
N GLU A 271 -20.31 26.48 -18.50
CA GLU A 271 -19.49 25.33 -18.91
C GLU A 271 -18.29 25.11 -17.96
N ARG A 272 -17.61 26.20 -17.56
CA ARG A 272 -16.58 26.16 -16.51
C ARG A 272 -17.16 25.65 -15.19
N GLU A 273 -18.34 26.11 -14.77
CA GLU A 273 -18.99 25.68 -13.52
C GLU A 273 -19.37 24.19 -13.55
N ARG A 274 -19.90 23.68 -14.67
CA ARG A 274 -20.10 22.23 -14.88
C ARG A 274 -18.80 21.46 -14.80
N THR A 275 -17.74 21.95 -15.45
CA THR A 275 -16.42 21.32 -15.45
C THR A 275 -15.78 21.33 -14.06
N GLN A 276 -15.96 22.40 -13.29
CA GLN A 276 -15.51 22.50 -11.89
C GLN A 276 -16.32 21.59 -10.95
N ALA A 277 -17.63 21.43 -11.17
CA ALA A 277 -18.44 20.46 -10.43
C ALA A 277 -18.00 19.01 -10.71
N LEU A 278 -17.85 18.64 -11.99
CA LEU A 278 -17.36 17.32 -12.40
C LEU A 278 -15.94 17.04 -11.89
N ARG A 279 -15.04 18.04 -11.90
CA ARG A 279 -13.72 17.97 -11.25
C ARG A 279 -13.83 17.67 -9.75
N ALA A 280 -14.76 18.33 -9.03
CA ALA A 280 -14.95 18.14 -7.60
C ALA A 280 -15.52 16.75 -7.26
N GLU A 281 -16.51 16.27 -8.03
CA GLU A 281 -17.07 14.92 -7.91
C GLU A 281 -16.03 13.84 -8.22
N HIS A 282 -15.28 13.99 -9.32
CA HIS A 282 -14.18 13.09 -9.69
C HIS A 282 -13.08 13.09 -8.63
N ARG A 283 -12.72 14.26 -8.07
CA ARG A 283 -11.71 14.36 -7.02
C ARG A 283 -12.18 13.67 -5.73
N ALA A 284 -13.42 13.90 -5.31
CA ALA A 284 -14.01 13.21 -4.18
C ALA A 284 -14.11 11.68 -4.42
N ALA A 285 -14.30 11.23 -5.66
CA ALA A 285 -14.24 9.81 -6.02
C ALA A 285 -12.82 9.22 -5.93
N LEU A 286 -11.77 9.96 -6.33
CA LEU A 286 -10.37 9.54 -6.16
C LEU A 286 -9.93 9.53 -4.69
N ASP A 287 -10.29 10.56 -3.93
CA ASP A 287 -10.00 10.63 -2.49
C ASP A 287 -10.79 9.54 -1.72
N ALA A 288 -11.95 9.11 -2.23
CA ALA A 288 -12.69 7.94 -1.73
C ALA A 288 -12.09 6.59 -2.17
N ASP A 289 -11.60 6.44 -3.41
CA ASP A 289 -10.94 5.21 -3.88
C ASP A 289 -9.64 4.94 -3.11
N THR A 290 -8.83 5.97 -2.90
CA THR A 290 -7.59 5.88 -2.10
C THR A 290 -7.88 5.57 -0.63
N ALA A 291 -8.91 6.16 -0.03
CA ALA A 291 -9.35 5.82 1.31
C ALA A 291 -9.95 4.39 1.41
N ALA A 292 -10.59 3.88 0.35
CA ALA A 292 -11.06 2.51 0.27
C ALA A 292 -9.89 1.51 0.07
N ALA A 293 -8.88 1.87 -0.73
CA ALA A 293 -7.68 1.08 -0.95
C ALA A 293 -6.88 0.87 0.34
N ALA A 294 -6.61 1.94 1.11
CA ALA A 294 -5.91 1.83 2.38
C ALA A 294 -6.65 0.92 3.39
N ARG A 295 -7.99 1.02 3.46
CA ARG A 295 -8.81 0.13 4.29
C ARG A 295 -8.80 -1.32 3.78
N LEU A 296 -8.71 -1.54 2.47
CA LEU A 296 -8.59 -2.88 1.89
C LEU A 296 -7.23 -3.51 2.26
N GLU A 297 -6.16 -2.73 2.25
CA GLU A 297 -4.83 -3.16 2.72
C GLU A 297 -4.84 -3.50 4.22
N GLU A 298 -5.42 -2.64 5.07
CA GLU A 298 -5.63 -2.94 6.50
C GLU A 298 -6.49 -4.21 6.70
N GLY A 299 -7.57 -4.37 5.93
CA GLY A 299 -8.46 -5.52 5.94
C GLY A 299 -7.77 -6.83 5.54
N THR A 300 -6.97 -6.83 4.46
CA THR A 300 -6.19 -8.03 4.07
C THR A 300 -5.17 -8.41 5.12
N ALA A 301 -4.51 -7.44 5.75
CA ALA A 301 -3.57 -7.69 6.84
C ALA A 301 -4.27 -8.27 8.08
N ALA A 302 -5.46 -7.78 8.42
CA ALA A 302 -6.29 -8.32 9.50
C ALA A 302 -6.78 -9.75 9.19
N ALA A 303 -7.31 -9.99 7.98
CA ALA A 303 -7.79 -11.30 7.54
C ALA A 303 -6.65 -12.34 7.51
N ARG A 304 -5.48 -12.00 6.97
CA ARG A 304 -4.27 -12.84 7.03
C ARG A 304 -3.89 -13.18 8.47
N THR A 305 -3.85 -12.19 9.36
CA THR A 305 -3.53 -12.39 10.78
C THR A 305 -4.56 -13.29 11.49
N ALA A 306 -5.84 -13.22 11.11
CA ALA A 306 -6.88 -14.10 11.62
C ALA A 306 -6.72 -15.53 11.11
N GLY A 307 -6.46 -15.73 9.81
CA GLY A 307 -6.19 -17.04 9.21
C GLY A 307 -4.93 -17.72 9.75
N GLU A 308 -3.85 -16.97 9.98
CA GLU A 308 -2.63 -17.46 10.63
C GLU A 308 -2.91 -18.00 12.04
N ARG A 309 -3.75 -17.29 12.82
CA ARG A 309 -4.21 -17.72 14.15
C ARG A 309 -5.14 -18.93 14.10
N ALA A 310 -6.07 -18.98 13.14
CA ALA A 310 -6.96 -20.13 12.94
C ALA A 310 -6.17 -21.40 12.59
N ALA A 311 -5.23 -21.30 11.65
CA ALA A 311 -4.32 -22.38 11.30
C ALA A 311 -3.40 -22.80 12.46
N GLN A 312 -2.99 -21.86 13.33
CA GLN A 312 -2.25 -22.20 14.55
C GLN A 312 -3.12 -22.95 15.57
N ALA A 313 -4.37 -22.53 15.77
CA ALA A 313 -5.31 -23.23 16.65
C ALA A 313 -5.62 -24.65 16.14
N GLN A 314 -5.85 -24.81 14.84
CA GLN A 314 -6.02 -26.13 14.19
C GLN A 314 -4.82 -27.05 14.40
N ARG A 315 -3.59 -26.54 14.24
CA ARG A 315 -2.37 -27.32 14.54
C ARG A 315 -2.28 -27.71 16.02
N ALA A 316 -2.75 -26.85 16.94
CA ALA A 316 -2.82 -27.19 18.37
C ALA A 316 -3.88 -28.26 18.67
N VAL A 317 -5.08 -28.17 18.08
CA VAL A 317 -6.15 -29.19 18.17
C VAL A 317 -5.67 -30.54 17.62
N ALA A 318 -5.04 -30.56 16.45
CA ALA A 318 -4.48 -31.77 15.86
C ALA A 318 -3.36 -32.38 16.72
N THR A 319 -2.47 -31.55 17.28
CA THR A 319 -1.41 -32.00 18.20
C THR A 319 -1.98 -32.57 19.50
N ALA A 320 -3.04 -31.97 20.04
CA ALA A 320 -3.70 -32.46 21.26
C ALA A 320 -4.43 -33.80 21.02
N ARG A 321 -5.13 -33.95 19.88
CA ARG A 321 -5.76 -35.22 19.48
C ARG A 321 -4.73 -36.33 19.27
N GLY A 322 -3.68 -36.09 18.48
CA GLY A 322 -2.62 -37.10 18.25
C GLY A 322 -1.87 -37.52 19.52
N ARG A 323 -1.81 -36.66 20.55
CA ARG A 323 -1.29 -37.02 21.87
C ARG A 323 -2.27 -37.85 22.72
N LEU A 324 -3.57 -37.59 22.61
CA LEU A 324 -4.60 -38.41 23.27
C LEU A 324 -4.73 -39.80 22.63
N GLU A 325 -4.63 -39.86 21.29
CA GLU A 325 -4.56 -41.12 20.52
C GLU A 325 -3.31 -41.91 20.91
N ALA A 326 -2.12 -41.28 20.89
CA ALA A 326 -0.89 -41.93 21.33
C ALA A 326 -0.95 -42.39 22.81
N LEU A 327 -1.63 -41.67 23.71
CA LEU A 327 -1.80 -42.11 25.10
C LEU A 327 -2.65 -43.38 25.25
N ALA A 328 -3.66 -43.56 24.40
CA ALA A 328 -4.43 -44.81 24.34
C ALA A 328 -3.53 -45.98 23.88
N ASP A 329 -2.69 -45.73 22.87
CA ASP A 329 -1.77 -46.73 22.32
C ASP A 329 -0.58 -47.06 23.25
N THR A 330 -0.15 -46.14 24.15
CA THR A 330 0.97 -46.38 25.09
C THR A 330 0.67 -47.35 26.24
N GLY A 331 -0.34 -48.21 26.11
CA GLY A 331 -0.59 -49.29 27.05
C GLY A 331 -1.43 -48.92 28.28
N LEU A 332 -2.22 -47.83 28.24
CA LEU A 332 -3.23 -47.59 29.27
C LEU A 332 -4.24 -48.76 29.33
N ALA A 333 -4.63 -49.31 28.18
CA ALA A 333 -5.43 -50.53 28.12
C ALA A 333 -4.75 -51.70 28.85
N ALA A 334 -3.48 -52.00 28.52
CA ALA A 334 -2.73 -53.07 29.16
C ALA A 334 -2.58 -52.89 30.68
N ALA A 335 -2.36 -51.66 31.17
CA ALA A 335 -2.29 -51.37 32.60
C ALA A 335 -3.64 -51.51 33.33
N LEU A 336 -4.77 -51.36 32.62
CA LEU A 336 -6.11 -51.63 33.17
C LEU A 336 -6.44 -53.13 33.10
N ASP A 337 -6.05 -53.81 32.01
CA ASP A 337 -6.18 -55.27 31.84
C ASP A 337 -5.34 -56.04 32.88
N GLU A 338 -4.15 -55.56 33.23
CA GLU A 338 -3.32 -56.13 34.32
C GLU A 338 -3.96 -55.98 35.70
N LEU A 339 -4.78 -54.95 35.93
CA LEU A 339 -5.53 -54.76 37.18
C LEU A 339 -6.78 -55.64 37.24
N ASP A 340 -7.52 -55.75 36.13
CA ASP A 340 -8.68 -56.65 36.02
C ASP A 340 -8.25 -58.12 36.15
N ALA A 341 -7.14 -58.51 35.52
CA ALA A 341 -6.53 -59.83 35.66
C ALA A 341 -6.01 -60.11 37.08
N ALA A 342 -5.71 -59.08 37.88
CA ALA A 342 -5.40 -59.20 39.30
C ALA A 342 -6.65 -59.28 40.20
N GLY A 343 -7.85 -59.19 39.64
CA GLY A 343 -9.13 -59.22 40.35
C GLY A 343 -9.52 -57.89 40.99
N LEU A 344 -8.97 -56.77 40.51
CA LEU A 344 -9.24 -55.42 41.01
C LEU A 344 -10.05 -54.62 39.98
N THR A 345 -11.10 -53.93 40.43
CA THR A 345 -11.88 -53.03 39.57
C THR A 345 -10.95 -51.96 38.96
N PRO A 346 -10.88 -51.85 37.61
CA PRO A 346 -10.01 -50.87 36.98
C PRO A 346 -10.42 -49.42 37.33
N PRO A 347 -9.47 -48.51 37.61
CA PRO A 347 -9.77 -47.12 37.97
C PRO A 347 -10.31 -46.32 36.78
N GLU A 348 -11.37 -45.54 37.03
CA GLU A 348 -11.98 -44.68 36.00
C GLU A 348 -11.28 -43.32 35.83
N ASP A 349 -10.60 -42.85 36.89
CA ASP A 349 -9.94 -41.54 36.95
C ASP A 349 -8.53 -41.62 37.61
N ALA A 350 -7.73 -40.57 37.42
CA ALA A 350 -6.36 -40.54 37.93
C ALA A 350 -6.27 -40.46 39.46
N GLN A 351 -7.31 -40.00 40.17
CA GLN A 351 -7.34 -39.99 41.64
C GLN A 351 -7.56 -41.41 42.20
N GLN A 352 -8.48 -42.18 41.62
CA GLN A 352 -8.69 -43.60 41.93
C GLN A 352 -7.43 -44.42 41.70
N ALA A 353 -6.79 -44.25 40.53
CA ALA A 353 -5.54 -44.93 40.20
C ALA A 353 -4.40 -44.58 41.17
N ARG A 354 -4.26 -43.31 41.58
CA ARG A 354 -3.30 -42.89 42.62
C ARG A 354 -3.60 -43.53 43.99
N GLY A 355 -4.87 -43.72 44.34
CA GLY A 355 -5.30 -44.42 45.55
C GLY A 355 -4.93 -45.92 45.53
N LEU A 356 -5.26 -46.61 44.44
CA LEU A 356 -4.85 -48.02 44.20
C LEU A 356 -3.33 -48.18 44.24
N ALA A 357 -2.59 -47.28 43.59
CA ALA A 357 -1.13 -47.30 43.57
C ALA A 357 -0.50 -47.01 44.96
N ALA A 358 -1.21 -46.34 45.87
CA ALA A 358 -0.79 -46.17 47.26
C ALA A 358 -1.07 -47.43 48.10
N ALA A 359 -2.28 -47.99 48.00
CA ALA A 359 -2.66 -49.22 48.71
C ALA A 359 -1.80 -50.42 48.29
N ALA A 360 -1.48 -50.55 47.00
CA ALA A 360 -0.57 -51.58 46.48
C ALA A 360 0.87 -51.42 47.03
N ARG A 361 1.31 -50.17 47.27
CA ARG A 361 2.60 -49.82 47.89
C ARG A 361 2.66 -50.29 49.35
N GLU A 362 1.59 -50.04 50.10
CA GLU A 362 1.45 -50.52 51.48
C GLU A 362 1.44 -52.05 51.53
N LEU A 363 0.68 -52.70 50.63
CA LEU A 363 0.63 -54.16 50.50
C LEU A 363 1.99 -54.76 50.11
N GLU A 364 2.74 -54.16 49.18
CA GLU A 364 4.11 -54.59 48.86
C GLU A 364 5.00 -54.51 50.12
N SER A 365 4.94 -53.39 50.84
CA SER A 365 5.76 -53.17 52.04
C SER A 365 5.47 -54.22 53.13
N ALA A 366 4.21 -54.60 53.31
CA ALA A 366 3.75 -55.63 54.24
C ALA A 366 4.12 -57.05 53.78
N ALA A 367 3.94 -57.38 52.49
CA ALA A 367 4.33 -58.67 51.92
C ALA A 367 5.85 -58.87 52.00
N ALA A 368 6.65 -57.84 51.71
CA ALA A 368 8.10 -57.87 51.87
C ALA A 368 8.54 -57.97 53.34
N ALA A 369 7.75 -57.43 54.29
CA ALA A 369 7.99 -57.65 55.72
C ALA A 369 7.68 -59.09 56.13
N ALA A 370 6.61 -59.68 55.62
CA ALA A 370 6.24 -61.08 55.86
C ALA A 370 7.26 -62.06 55.27
N GLU A 371 7.76 -61.81 54.05
CA GLU A 371 8.83 -62.60 53.42
C GLU A 371 10.12 -62.56 54.26
N ARG A 372 10.55 -61.37 54.70
CA ARG A 372 11.70 -61.22 55.61
C ARG A 372 11.49 -61.94 56.95
N ALA A 373 10.27 -61.91 57.50
CA ALA A 373 9.94 -62.62 58.73
C ALA A 373 9.96 -64.14 58.56
N ALA A 374 9.43 -64.67 57.44
CA ALA A 374 9.48 -66.09 57.10
C ALA A 374 10.91 -66.58 56.89
N ALA A 375 11.74 -65.81 56.16
CA ALA A 375 13.15 -66.11 55.98
C ALA A 375 13.93 -66.11 57.33
N ALA A 376 13.64 -65.16 58.23
CA ALA A 376 14.23 -65.13 59.56
C ALA A 376 13.75 -66.30 60.45
N ALA A 377 12.50 -66.74 60.32
CA ALA A 377 11.97 -67.91 61.02
C ALA A 377 12.62 -69.22 60.52
N ALA A 378 12.77 -69.37 59.19
CA ALA A 378 13.46 -70.52 58.60
C ALA A 378 14.93 -70.58 59.01
N ALA A 379 15.64 -69.44 59.03
CA ALA A 379 17.03 -69.37 59.50
C ALA A 379 17.17 -69.76 60.97
N ARG A 380 16.23 -69.34 61.84
CA ARG A 380 16.20 -69.77 63.25
C ARG A 380 15.90 -71.26 63.40
N ALA A 381 14.97 -71.80 62.62
CA ALA A 381 14.65 -73.23 62.65
C ALA A 381 15.84 -74.10 62.24
N GLU A 382 16.69 -73.63 61.31
CA GLU A 382 17.93 -74.33 60.96
C GLU A 382 19.03 -74.14 62.02
N GLU A 383 19.18 -72.94 62.61
CA GLU A 383 20.09 -72.73 63.75
C GLU A 383 19.70 -73.64 64.94
N GLU A 384 18.40 -73.81 65.22
CA GLU A 384 17.89 -74.71 66.26
C GLU A 384 18.20 -76.18 65.93
N ARG A 385 18.15 -76.60 64.65
CA ARG A 385 18.59 -77.94 64.23
C ARG A 385 20.10 -78.13 64.36
N GLU A 386 20.90 -77.16 63.96
CA GLU A 386 22.36 -77.21 64.12
C GLU A 386 22.72 -77.30 65.61
N ARG A 387 22.04 -76.54 66.48
CA ARG A 387 22.16 -76.62 67.95
C ARG A 387 21.72 -77.97 68.51
N SER A 388 20.56 -78.48 68.10
CA SER A 388 20.05 -79.79 68.55
C SER A 388 20.97 -80.94 68.11
N ALA A 389 21.49 -80.89 66.88
CA ALA A 389 22.46 -81.85 66.37
C ALA A 389 23.82 -81.74 67.08
N ALA A 390 24.28 -80.51 67.37
CA ALA A 390 25.49 -80.29 68.15
C ALA A 390 25.34 -80.73 69.62
N PHE A 391 24.16 -80.53 70.22
CA PHE A 391 23.81 -81.02 71.55
C PHE A 391 23.76 -82.55 71.59
N ALA A 392 23.08 -83.20 70.65
CA ALA A 392 23.07 -84.66 70.53
C ALA A 392 24.49 -85.23 70.31
N ALA A 393 25.33 -84.58 69.50
CA ALA A 393 26.72 -84.96 69.31
C ALA A 393 27.58 -84.75 70.58
N ALA A 394 27.33 -83.68 71.35
CA ALA A 394 28.01 -83.42 72.62
C ALA A 394 27.56 -84.40 73.72
N LEU A 395 26.28 -84.74 73.77
CA LEU A 395 25.70 -85.74 74.68
C LEU A 395 26.29 -87.14 74.39
N ALA A 396 26.37 -87.54 73.11
CA ALA A 396 27.01 -88.78 72.67
C ALA A 396 28.53 -88.81 72.89
N ALA A 397 29.17 -87.66 73.11
CA ALA A 397 30.57 -87.54 73.52
C ALA A 397 30.76 -87.42 75.06
N SER A 398 29.66 -87.44 75.82
CA SER A 398 29.62 -87.31 77.28
C SER A 398 29.58 -88.69 77.98
N PRO A 399 29.76 -88.76 79.32
CA PRO A 399 29.60 -90.01 80.07
C PRO A 399 28.13 -90.34 80.41
N PHE A 400 27.16 -89.51 80.00
CA PHE A 400 25.73 -89.77 80.22
C PHE A 400 25.16 -90.55 79.03
N ALA A 401 24.27 -91.52 79.30
CA ALA A 401 23.76 -92.44 78.28
C ALA A 401 22.62 -91.84 77.44
N ASP A 402 21.92 -90.87 78.00
CA ASP A 402 20.69 -90.26 77.51
C ASP A 402 20.53 -88.86 78.11
N GLU A 403 19.56 -88.10 77.58
CA GLU A 403 19.23 -86.75 78.05
C GLU A 403 18.64 -86.77 79.47
N GLU A 404 17.92 -87.84 79.81
CA GLU A 404 17.34 -88.10 81.13
C GLU A 404 18.45 -88.21 82.21
N GLY A 405 19.55 -88.91 81.92
CA GLY A 405 20.73 -89.00 82.79
C GLY A 405 21.53 -87.69 82.93
N LEU A 406 21.45 -86.79 81.94
CA LEU A 406 22.02 -85.44 82.05
C LEU A 406 21.10 -84.53 82.90
N ALA A 407 19.80 -84.56 82.68
CA ALA A 407 18.80 -83.80 83.43
C ALA A 407 18.80 -84.19 84.93
N THR A 408 18.88 -85.49 85.23
CA THR A 408 18.97 -86.04 86.60
C THR A 408 20.19 -85.53 87.37
N ALA A 409 21.26 -85.12 86.68
CA ALA A 409 22.44 -84.54 87.31
C ALA A 409 22.34 -83.01 87.54
N LEU A 410 21.30 -82.34 87.02
CA LEU A 410 21.20 -80.88 86.94
C LEU A 410 20.05 -80.25 87.74
N ARG A 411 19.06 -81.02 88.22
CA ARG A 411 17.88 -80.45 88.87
C ARG A 411 17.56 -81.07 90.24
N THR A 412 17.76 -80.26 91.27
CA THR A 412 17.09 -80.39 92.58
C THR A 412 15.88 -79.44 92.59
N ASP A 413 14.80 -79.79 93.30
CA ASP A 413 13.56 -79.00 93.43
C ASP A 413 12.85 -78.70 92.08
N GLU A 414 12.29 -79.76 91.48
CA GLU A 414 11.35 -79.71 90.35
C GLU A 414 9.88 -79.57 90.82
N ASP A 415 9.54 -79.80 92.09
CA ASP A 415 8.13 -79.87 92.55
C ASP A 415 7.45 -78.50 92.79
N ALA A 416 8.21 -77.48 93.21
CA ALA A 416 7.67 -76.22 93.76
C ALA A 416 7.12 -75.24 92.72
N LEU A 417 7.39 -75.53 91.46
CA LEU A 417 7.30 -74.63 90.33
C LEU A 417 5.98 -75.02 89.55
N GLU A 418 5.59 -76.31 89.60
CA GLU A 418 4.55 -77.05 88.82
C GLU A 418 3.11 -76.66 89.13
N ALA A 419 2.93 -75.94 90.24
CA ALA A 419 1.65 -75.35 90.61
C ALA A 419 1.22 -74.20 89.67
N ARG A 420 2.11 -73.70 88.78
CA ARG A 420 1.90 -72.41 88.08
C ARG A 420 1.85 -72.38 86.54
N LEU A 421 2.13 -73.43 85.76
CA LEU A 421 1.49 -73.47 84.42
C LEU A 421 0.07 -74.01 84.47
N ARG A 422 -0.26 -74.89 85.40
CA ARG A 422 -1.64 -75.38 85.58
C ARG A 422 -2.65 -74.25 85.88
N GLU A 423 -2.17 -73.12 86.41
CA GLU A 423 -2.94 -71.87 86.55
C GLU A 423 -2.97 -71.03 85.25
N SER A 424 -1.91 -71.05 84.44
CA SER A 424 -1.79 -70.34 83.14
C SER A 424 -2.58 -71.02 82.01
N GLU A 425 -2.51 -72.34 81.92
CA GLU A 425 -3.21 -73.18 80.93
C GLU A 425 -4.73 -73.06 81.06
N ALA A 426 -5.22 -73.00 82.31
CA ALA A 426 -6.64 -72.79 82.61
C ALA A 426 -7.19 -71.45 82.06
N ILE A 427 -6.33 -70.44 81.90
CA ILE A 427 -6.68 -69.14 81.31
C ILE A 427 -6.63 -69.21 79.77
N ALA A 428 -5.64 -69.90 79.20
CA ALA A 428 -5.55 -70.12 77.75
C ALA A 428 -6.76 -70.92 77.21
N ALA A 429 -7.20 -71.94 77.94
CA ALA A 429 -8.38 -72.75 77.60
C ALA A 429 -9.70 -71.93 77.56
N GLN A 430 -9.79 -70.82 78.30
CA GLN A 430 -10.97 -69.94 78.26
C GLN A 430 -11.01 -69.04 77.02
N LEU A 431 -9.86 -68.75 76.40
CA LEU A 431 -9.80 -67.95 75.17
C LEU A 431 -10.12 -68.78 73.92
N ALA A 432 -9.65 -70.03 73.86
CA ALA A 432 -9.98 -70.96 72.77
C ALA A 432 -11.50 -71.24 72.65
N GLY A 433 -12.25 -71.11 73.76
CA GLY A 433 -13.71 -71.23 73.77
C GLY A 433 -14.47 -70.08 73.07
N ILE A 434 -13.79 -68.98 72.71
CA ILE A 434 -14.41 -67.79 72.09
C ILE A 434 -14.27 -67.84 70.56
N GLU A 435 -13.27 -68.54 70.02
CA GLU A 435 -13.09 -68.71 68.56
C GLU A 435 -14.00 -69.81 67.94
N ALA A 436 -14.83 -70.45 68.77
CA ALA A 436 -15.69 -71.59 68.38
C ALA A 436 -17.14 -71.23 68.00
N GLU A 437 -17.53 -69.94 67.92
CA GLU A 437 -18.88 -69.55 67.47
C GLU A 437 -19.03 -69.54 65.95
N ASP A 438 -19.59 -70.63 65.42
CA ASP A 438 -19.93 -70.85 64.00
C ASP A 438 -21.12 -69.97 63.54
N TRP A 439 -20.86 -68.67 63.33
CA TRP A 439 -21.90 -67.68 62.99
C TRP A 439 -22.30 -67.66 61.51
N TYR A 440 -21.46 -68.17 60.61
CA TYR A 440 -21.62 -68.04 59.17
C TYR A 440 -22.82 -68.83 58.57
N PRO A 441 -23.11 -70.08 58.98
CA PRO A 441 -24.18 -70.90 58.38
C PRO A 441 -25.60 -70.37 58.57
N ARG A 442 -25.83 -69.40 59.47
CA ARG A 442 -27.17 -68.85 59.73
C ARG A 442 -27.60 -67.74 58.77
N ALA A 443 -26.67 -67.07 58.09
CA ALA A 443 -27.01 -65.97 57.18
C ALA A 443 -27.53 -66.43 55.81
N ALA A 444 -27.25 -67.67 55.41
CA ALA A 444 -27.52 -68.19 54.07
C ALA A 444 -28.92 -68.82 53.89
N ALA A 445 -29.76 -68.87 54.93
CA ALA A 445 -31.02 -69.60 54.92
C ALA A 445 -32.26 -68.76 54.54
N ASP A 446 -32.30 -67.47 54.89
CA ASP A 446 -33.49 -66.61 54.74
C ASP A 446 -33.56 -65.89 53.38
N ALA A 447 -33.35 -66.63 52.29
CA ALA A 447 -33.37 -66.12 50.92
C ALA A 447 -34.80 -65.87 50.38
N ALA A 448 -35.50 -64.89 50.95
CA ALA A 448 -36.75 -64.35 50.41
C ALA A 448 -36.48 -63.30 49.29
N PRO A 449 -37.39 -63.10 48.31
CA PRO A 449 -37.18 -62.09 47.26
C PRO A 449 -37.33 -60.67 47.82
N SER A 450 -36.25 -59.88 47.83
CA SER A 450 -36.32 -58.44 48.17
C SER A 450 -36.73 -57.60 46.96
N SER A 451 -37.46 -56.51 47.21
CA SER A 451 -37.88 -55.54 46.18
C SER A 451 -36.71 -54.80 45.53
N GLU A 452 -35.52 -54.84 46.12
CA GLU A 452 -34.32 -54.18 45.61
C GLU A 452 -33.81 -54.86 44.32
N LEU A 453 -33.93 -56.19 44.21
CA LEU A 453 -33.56 -56.92 42.99
C LEU A 453 -34.48 -56.61 41.81
N GLU A 454 -35.72 -56.19 42.05
CA GLU A 454 -36.63 -55.70 41.01
C GLU A 454 -36.33 -54.24 40.65
N GLY A 455 -36.05 -53.39 41.65
CA GLY A 455 -35.60 -52.02 41.45
C GLY A 455 -34.30 -51.91 40.63
N LEU A 456 -33.30 -52.75 40.94
CA LEU A 456 -32.05 -52.83 40.19
C LEU A 456 -32.25 -53.28 38.74
N ARG A 457 -33.19 -54.20 38.48
CA ARG A 457 -33.55 -54.61 37.11
C ARG A 457 -34.26 -53.50 36.34
N ALA A 458 -35.13 -52.73 36.98
CA ALA A 458 -35.77 -51.57 36.36
C ALA A 458 -34.73 -50.49 35.98
N ALA A 459 -33.85 -50.14 36.92
CA ALA A 459 -32.76 -49.18 36.70
C ALA A 459 -31.83 -49.60 35.54
N ALA A 460 -31.46 -50.89 35.46
CA ALA A 460 -30.65 -51.41 34.36
C ALA A 460 -31.36 -51.33 32.99
N GLN A 461 -32.68 -51.53 32.94
CA GLN A 461 -33.45 -51.40 31.70
C GLN A 461 -33.57 -49.94 31.23
N ASP A 462 -33.74 -48.99 32.14
CA ASP A 462 -33.79 -47.56 31.78
C ASP A 462 -32.41 -47.01 31.40
N ALA A 463 -31.34 -47.43 32.06
CA ALA A 463 -29.96 -47.13 31.64
C ALA A 463 -29.67 -47.63 30.22
N LEU A 464 -30.14 -48.83 29.86
CA LEU A 464 -29.99 -49.39 28.51
C LEU A 464 -30.80 -48.61 27.46
N ARG A 465 -32.01 -48.15 27.80
CA ARG A 465 -32.81 -47.24 26.94
C ARG A 465 -32.08 -45.93 26.70
N GLU A 466 -31.54 -45.31 27.75
CA GLU A 466 -30.81 -44.05 27.63
C GLU A 466 -29.53 -44.20 26.79
N ALA A 467 -28.74 -45.25 27.03
CA ALA A 467 -27.55 -45.57 26.24
C ALA A 467 -27.88 -45.74 24.74
N THR A 468 -29.03 -46.36 24.42
CA THR A 468 -29.49 -46.53 23.03
C THR A 468 -29.82 -45.18 22.37
N VAL A 469 -30.53 -44.29 23.07
CA VAL A 469 -30.83 -42.93 22.56
C VAL A 469 -29.56 -42.09 22.40
N ARG A 470 -28.61 -42.19 23.36
CA ARG A 470 -27.29 -41.54 23.27
C ARG A 470 -26.49 -42.02 22.05
N ARG A 471 -26.56 -43.31 21.70
CA ARG A 471 -25.94 -43.88 20.48
C ARG A 471 -26.54 -43.30 19.20
N GLU A 472 -27.86 -43.33 19.04
CA GLU A 472 -28.50 -42.77 17.83
C GLU A 472 -28.26 -41.25 17.65
N ALA A 473 -28.12 -40.53 18.77
CA ALA A 473 -27.74 -39.12 18.75
C ALA A 473 -26.26 -38.92 18.39
N ALA A 474 -25.37 -39.86 18.71
CA ALA A 474 -23.99 -39.85 18.22
C ALA A 474 -23.92 -40.15 16.72
N GLU A 475 -24.60 -41.20 16.23
CA GLU A 475 -24.63 -41.58 14.81
C GLU A 475 -25.14 -40.44 13.91
N ARG A 476 -26.21 -39.74 14.34
CA ARG A 476 -26.72 -38.55 13.65
C ARG A 476 -25.70 -37.39 13.63
N ARG A 477 -24.93 -37.18 14.71
CA ARG A 477 -23.85 -36.17 14.74
C ARG A 477 -22.68 -36.56 13.83
N CYS A 478 -22.30 -37.84 13.79
CA CYS A 478 -21.26 -38.34 12.89
C CYS A 478 -21.64 -38.16 11.41
N ALA A 479 -22.90 -38.40 11.04
CA ALA A 479 -23.38 -38.18 9.67
C ALA A 479 -23.31 -36.69 9.25
N VAL A 480 -23.70 -35.77 10.14
CA VAL A 480 -23.59 -34.32 9.90
C VAL A 480 -22.11 -33.89 9.81
N ALA A 481 -21.25 -34.40 10.69
CA ALA A 481 -19.82 -34.11 10.66
C ALA A 481 -19.14 -34.61 9.38
N ALA A 482 -19.47 -35.81 8.91
CA ALA A 482 -18.95 -36.35 7.66
C ALA A 482 -19.36 -35.50 6.44
N HIS A 483 -20.61 -35.02 6.41
CA HIS A 483 -21.07 -34.09 5.38
C HIS A 483 -20.32 -32.74 5.44
N ALA A 484 -20.15 -32.18 6.64
CA ALA A 484 -19.40 -30.94 6.84
C ALA A 484 -17.94 -31.06 6.38
N VAL A 485 -17.25 -32.14 6.71
CA VAL A 485 -15.88 -32.44 6.22
C VAL A 485 -15.85 -32.47 4.70
N GLY A 486 -16.75 -33.20 4.05
CA GLY A 486 -16.84 -33.25 2.58
C GLY A 486 -17.05 -31.88 1.93
N THR A 487 -17.84 -31.00 2.53
CA THR A 487 -17.99 -29.61 2.05
C THR A 487 -16.74 -28.76 2.28
N ALA A 488 -16.05 -28.93 3.40
CA ALA A 488 -14.81 -28.22 3.72
C ALA A 488 -13.64 -28.61 2.80
N GLU A 489 -13.54 -29.89 2.42
CA GLU A 489 -12.53 -30.35 1.46
C GLU A 489 -12.78 -29.78 0.05
N GLN A 490 -14.03 -29.72 -0.41
CA GLN A 490 -14.37 -29.07 -1.67
C GLN A 490 -14.09 -27.56 -1.64
N ALA A 491 -14.33 -26.89 -0.51
CA ALA A 491 -13.99 -25.48 -0.35
C ALA A 491 -12.46 -25.26 -0.38
N ARG A 492 -11.69 -26.09 0.32
CA ARG A 492 -10.21 -26.04 0.33
C ARG A 492 -9.62 -26.19 -1.07
N GLU A 493 -10.15 -27.11 -1.87
CA GLU A 493 -9.60 -27.37 -3.21
C GLU A 493 -9.97 -26.25 -4.21
N ARG A 494 -11.16 -25.64 -4.09
CA ARG A 494 -11.51 -24.41 -4.82
C ARG A 494 -10.60 -23.23 -4.43
N PHE A 495 -10.34 -23.05 -3.14
CA PHE A 495 -9.43 -21.99 -2.65
C PHE A 495 -8.01 -22.17 -3.20
N ARG A 496 -7.49 -23.40 -3.21
CA ARG A 496 -6.18 -23.72 -3.83
C ARG A 496 -6.13 -23.38 -5.31
N ALA A 497 -7.16 -23.73 -6.07
CA ALA A 497 -7.23 -23.41 -7.49
C ALA A 497 -7.28 -21.90 -7.75
N ALA A 498 -8.04 -21.15 -6.95
CA ALA A 498 -8.09 -19.69 -7.04
C ALA A 498 -6.74 -19.02 -6.69
N ALA A 499 -6.10 -19.45 -5.59
CA ALA A 499 -4.80 -18.93 -5.18
C ALA A 499 -3.69 -19.21 -6.22
N ALA A 500 -3.71 -20.40 -6.85
CA ALA A 500 -2.77 -20.74 -7.91
C ALA A 500 -2.97 -19.90 -9.19
N ALA A 501 -4.21 -19.55 -9.53
CA ALA A 501 -4.50 -18.63 -10.64
C ALA A 501 -4.04 -17.20 -10.33
N GLN A 502 -4.28 -16.72 -9.10
CA GLN A 502 -3.88 -15.37 -8.67
C GLN A 502 -2.35 -15.21 -8.63
N GLU A 503 -1.59 -16.21 -8.19
CA GLU A 503 -0.11 -16.17 -8.21
C GLU A 503 0.43 -16.09 -9.64
N ALA A 504 -0.21 -16.77 -10.61
CA ALA A 504 0.18 -16.70 -12.02
C ALA A 504 -0.06 -15.29 -12.61
N GLU A 505 -1.22 -14.69 -12.34
CA GLU A 505 -1.57 -13.33 -12.76
C GLU A 505 -0.61 -12.28 -12.14
N LEU A 506 -0.31 -12.41 -10.84
CA LEU A 506 0.67 -11.56 -10.15
C LEU A 506 2.09 -11.72 -10.70
N SER A 507 2.48 -12.92 -11.16
CA SER A 507 3.78 -13.15 -11.80
C SER A 507 3.89 -12.47 -13.17
N GLU A 508 2.81 -12.40 -13.93
CA GLU A 508 2.76 -11.70 -15.22
C GLU A 508 2.85 -10.17 -15.02
N LEU A 509 2.01 -9.61 -14.14
CA LEU A 509 2.05 -8.18 -13.79
C LEU A 509 3.40 -7.73 -13.23
N ARG A 510 4.12 -8.59 -12.50
CA ARG A 510 5.48 -8.29 -12.03
C ARG A 510 6.47 -8.14 -13.18
N CYS A 511 6.38 -9.01 -14.21
CA CYS A 511 7.26 -8.91 -15.38
C CYS A 511 7.01 -7.61 -16.15
N ASP A 512 5.74 -7.21 -16.31
CA ASP A 512 5.36 -5.92 -16.92
C ASP A 512 5.89 -4.72 -16.13
N VAL A 513 5.83 -4.74 -14.80
CA VAL A 513 6.36 -3.67 -13.94
C VAL A 513 7.89 -3.59 -14.00
N GLU A 514 8.57 -4.74 -13.97
CA GLU A 514 10.03 -4.83 -14.10
C GLU A 514 10.48 -4.32 -15.50
N LEU A 515 9.78 -4.69 -16.58
CA LEU A 515 10.02 -4.22 -17.95
C LEU A 515 9.72 -2.72 -18.11
N ALA A 516 8.59 -2.23 -17.59
CA ALA A 516 8.25 -0.80 -17.61
C ALA A 516 9.29 0.03 -16.85
N GLY A 517 9.79 -0.48 -15.72
CA GLY A 517 10.85 0.15 -14.94
C GLY A 517 12.19 0.23 -15.70
N LEU A 518 12.52 -0.79 -16.49
CA LEU A 518 13.69 -0.77 -17.38
C LEU A 518 13.52 0.27 -18.50
N VAL A 519 12.36 0.27 -19.18
CA VAL A 519 12.02 1.18 -20.29
C VAL A 519 12.02 2.65 -19.87
N GLN A 520 11.50 2.96 -18.68
CA GLN A 520 11.43 4.32 -18.13
C GLN A 520 12.69 4.75 -17.36
N ALA A 521 13.70 3.87 -17.24
CA ALA A 521 14.93 4.09 -16.47
C ALA A 521 14.72 4.38 -14.96
N THR A 522 13.67 3.79 -14.38
CA THR A 522 13.41 3.80 -12.93
C THR A 522 13.92 2.54 -12.23
N SER A 523 14.17 1.44 -12.96
CA SER A 523 14.86 0.26 -12.43
C SER A 523 16.32 0.56 -12.06
N ALA A 524 16.80 -0.08 -10.97
CA ALA A 524 18.18 -0.02 -10.53
C ALA A 524 19.17 -0.65 -11.54
N ASP A 525 18.70 -1.59 -12.37
CA ASP A 525 19.52 -2.30 -13.36
C ASP A 525 19.85 -1.43 -14.59
N ASN A 526 19.15 -0.31 -14.79
CA ASN A 526 19.47 0.66 -15.83
C ASN A 526 20.67 1.52 -15.38
N ALA A 527 21.88 0.96 -15.48
CA ALA A 527 23.14 1.55 -15.02
C ALA A 527 23.44 2.95 -15.62
N GLU A 528 23.03 3.19 -16.87
CA GLU A 528 23.18 4.49 -17.54
C GLU A 528 22.07 5.49 -17.17
N ARG A 529 20.95 5.01 -16.60
CA ARG A 529 19.74 5.77 -16.29
C ARG A 529 19.15 6.50 -17.52
N LEU A 530 19.16 5.81 -18.66
CA LEU A 530 18.65 6.30 -19.93
C LEU A 530 17.35 5.55 -20.31
N PRO A 531 16.23 6.25 -20.57
CA PRO A 531 15.02 5.63 -21.10
C PRO A 531 15.29 4.92 -22.43
N LEU A 532 14.54 3.86 -22.74
CA LEU A 532 14.77 3.04 -23.94
C LEU A 532 14.74 3.88 -25.24
N SER A 533 13.84 4.87 -25.32
CA SER A 533 13.75 5.79 -26.46
C SER A 533 14.99 6.69 -26.60
N ALA A 534 15.56 7.17 -25.48
CA ALA A 534 16.80 7.94 -25.49
C ALA A 534 18.00 7.06 -25.88
N PHE A 535 18.08 5.84 -25.36
CA PHE A 535 19.11 4.87 -25.74
C PHE A 535 19.06 4.55 -27.25
N ALA A 536 17.87 4.27 -27.79
CA ALA A 536 17.68 4.00 -29.22
C ALA A 536 18.11 5.21 -30.09
N LEU A 537 17.73 6.43 -29.71
CA LEU A 537 18.13 7.65 -30.41
C LEU A 537 19.64 7.89 -30.38
N LEU A 538 20.31 7.66 -29.24
CA LEU A 538 21.77 7.79 -29.13
C LEU A 538 22.50 6.75 -29.98
N ARG A 539 21.99 5.50 -30.05
CA ARG A 539 22.56 4.46 -30.92
C ARG A 539 22.36 4.76 -32.40
N LEU A 540 21.21 5.30 -32.79
CA LEU A 540 20.96 5.76 -34.16
C LEU A 540 21.85 6.97 -34.52
N PHE A 541 21.96 7.96 -33.63
CA PHE A 541 22.78 9.16 -33.87
C PHE A 541 24.28 8.85 -33.96
N ALA A 542 24.79 7.91 -33.15
CA ALA A 542 26.15 7.41 -33.29
C ALA A 542 26.39 6.78 -34.68
N LYS A 543 25.46 5.91 -35.15
CA LYS A 543 25.51 5.31 -36.49
C LYS A 543 25.42 6.36 -37.63
N VAL A 544 24.64 7.43 -37.44
CA VAL A 544 24.62 8.59 -38.35
C VAL A 544 25.99 9.29 -38.38
N ALA A 545 26.61 9.51 -37.22
CA ALA A 545 27.94 10.14 -37.12
C ALA A 545 29.06 9.26 -37.72
N ASP A 546 28.97 7.93 -37.60
CA ASP A 546 29.88 6.97 -38.23
C ASP A 546 29.76 7.03 -39.77
N ASN A 547 28.54 6.86 -40.31
CA ASN A 547 28.27 6.95 -41.75
C ASN A 547 28.70 8.33 -42.33
N ALA A 548 28.44 9.42 -41.59
CA ALA A 548 28.86 10.76 -41.96
C ALA A 548 30.39 10.95 -41.90
N SER A 549 31.07 10.30 -40.96
CA SER A 549 32.53 10.37 -40.85
C SER A 549 33.26 9.72 -42.01
N GLU A 550 32.74 8.62 -42.55
CA GLU A 550 33.31 7.99 -43.75
C GLU A 550 33.23 8.93 -44.96
N ARG A 551 32.08 9.58 -45.15
CA ARG A 551 31.86 10.57 -46.21
C ARG A 551 32.72 11.83 -46.03
N LEU A 552 32.80 12.35 -44.81
CA LEU A 552 33.63 13.52 -44.48
C LEU A 552 35.13 13.24 -44.68
N ALA A 553 35.60 12.05 -44.31
CA ALA A 553 36.97 11.63 -44.54
C ALA A 553 37.32 11.58 -46.04
N ARG A 554 36.34 11.30 -46.91
CA ARG A 554 36.52 11.38 -48.38
C ARG A 554 36.52 12.82 -48.90
N MET A 555 35.58 13.67 -48.45
CA MET A 555 35.51 15.09 -48.87
C MET A 555 36.71 15.94 -48.41
N ALA A 556 37.36 15.56 -47.30
CA ALA A 556 38.38 16.38 -46.65
C ALA A 556 39.75 15.65 -46.51
N GLY A 557 40.10 14.79 -47.47
CA GLY A 557 41.43 14.17 -47.55
C GLY A 557 41.88 13.38 -46.30
N GLY A 558 40.93 12.76 -45.59
CA GLY A 558 41.16 12.02 -44.33
C GLY A 558 41.34 12.91 -43.09
N ARG A 559 41.26 14.24 -43.22
CA ARG A 559 41.57 15.18 -42.13
C ARG A 559 40.53 15.19 -41.01
N TYR A 560 39.25 15.02 -41.31
CA TYR A 560 38.18 15.16 -40.30
C TYR A 560 37.35 13.90 -40.11
N ARG A 561 37.06 13.58 -38.84
CA ARG A 561 36.08 12.58 -38.41
C ARG A 561 35.11 13.20 -37.41
N LEU A 562 33.85 12.81 -37.46
CA LEU A 562 32.83 13.21 -36.50
C LEU A 562 32.80 12.21 -35.35
N LEU A 563 32.70 12.71 -34.12
CA LEU A 563 32.62 11.93 -32.90
C LEU A 563 31.35 12.31 -32.13
N HIS A 564 30.68 11.31 -31.59
CA HIS A 564 29.52 11.49 -30.71
C HIS A 564 29.98 11.95 -29.32
N ASP A 565 29.41 13.05 -28.80
CA ASP A 565 29.75 13.54 -27.47
C ASP A 565 29.01 12.74 -26.38
N THR A 566 29.70 11.78 -25.80
CA THR A 566 29.21 11.02 -24.63
C THR A 566 29.41 11.77 -23.30
N GLY A 567 29.83 13.04 -23.32
CA GLY A 567 30.03 13.87 -22.15
C GLY A 567 28.73 14.07 -21.36
N ARG A 568 28.73 13.64 -20.09
CA ARG A 568 27.59 13.82 -19.17
C ARG A 568 27.46 15.28 -18.69
N HIS A 569 27.18 16.20 -19.61
CA HIS A 569 26.97 17.63 -19.37
C HIS A 569 25.66 17.90 -18.61
N ARG A 570 25.75 17.76 -17.29
CA ARG A 570 24.69 17.64 -16.27
C ARG A 570 23.73 18.83 -16.11
N ARG A 571 23.60 19.75 -17.07
CA ARG A 571 22.83 21.01 -16.95
C ARG A 571 21.99 21.43 -18.15
N GLU A 572 22.14 20.83 -19.33
CA GLU A 572 21.34 21.21 -20.51
C GLU A 572 20.40 20.08 -20.97
N ARG A 573 19.20 20.45 -21.44
CA ARG A 573 18.09 19.53 -21.74
C ARG A 573 18.23 18.79 -23.08
N ARG A 574 19.46 18.59 -23.57
CA ARG A 574 19.80 17.87 -24.80
C ARG A 574 20.75 16.73 -24.44
N ALA A 575 20.18 15.64 -23.92
CA ALA A 575 20.96 14.51 -23.43
C ALA A 575 21.69 13.79 -24.58
N GLY A 576 23.03 13.86 -24.58
CA GLY A 576 23.94 13.03 -25.38
C GLY A 576 24.01 13.29 -26.90
N LEU A 577 23.05 13.99 -27.51
CA LEU A 577 23.07 14.31 -28.95
C LEU A 577 24.05 15.44 -29.33
N GLY A 578 25.24 15.45 -28.71
CA GLY A 578 26.33 16.35 -29.05
C GLY A 578 27.23 15.74 -30.13
N LEU A 579 27.88 16.62 -30.90
CA LEU A 579 28.78 16.24 -31.99
C LEU A 579 30.09 17.03 -31.85
N LEU A 580 31.20 16.33 -32.02
CA LEU A 580 32.55 16.86 -31.96
C LEU A 580 33.28 16.53 -33.26
N VAL A 581 34.24 17.34 -33.67
CA VAL A 581 35.05 17.11 -34.88
C VAL A 581 36.48 16.83 -34.45
N PHE A 582 37.00 15.67 -34.83
CA PHE A 582 38.39 15.27 -34.64
C PHE A 582 39.20 15.67 -35.87
N ASP A 583 40.25 16.47 -35.69
CA ASP A 583 41.21 16.86 -36.74
C ASP A 583 42.42 15.93 -36.68
N SER A 584 42.49 14.99 -37.63
CA SER A 584 43.56 13.99 -37.76
C SER A 584 44.95 14.61 -37.90
N PHE A 585 45.08 15.86 -38.36
CA PHE A 585 46.38 16.51 -38.54
C PHE A 585 46.90 17.16 -37.26
N THR A 586 46.02 17.62 -36.37
CA THR A 586 46.41 18.16 -35.06
C THR A 586 46.22 17.18 -33.90
N GLN A 587 45.54 16.05 -34.14
CA GLN A 587 45.14 15.05 -33.12
C GLN A 587 44.27 15.65 -32.00
N GLU A 588 43.53 16.72 -32.30
CA GLU A 588 42.66 17.42 -31.37
C GLU A 588 41.18 17.21 -31.69
N THR A 589 40.35 17.23 -30.64
CA THR A 589 38.89 17.24 -30.76
C THR A 589 38.39 18.67 -30.56
N ARG A 590 37.56 19.17 -31.48
CA ARG A 590 37.09 20.56 -31.54
C ARG A 590 35.57 20.63 -31.65
N ASP A 591 35.01 21.73 -31.15
CA ASP A 591 33.59 22.05 -31.28
C ASP A 591 33.27 22.44 -32.73
N PRO A 592 32.22 21.89 -33.38
CA PRO A 592 31.88 22.20 -34.77
C PRO A 592 31.69 23.70 -35.07
N ARG A 593 31.37 24.52 -34.07
CA ARG A 593 31.26 25.99 -34.19
C ARG A 593 32.60 26.71 -34.41
N THR A 594 33.72 25.98 -34.37
CA THR A 594 35.08 26.53 -34.58
C THR A 594 35.66 26.25 -35.96
N LEU A 595 34.91 25.56 -36.82
CA LEU A 595 35.30 25.23 -38.19
C LEU A 595 35.20 26.45 -39.13
N SER A 596 35.95 26.42 -40.24
CA SER A 596 35.80 27.41 -41.31
C SER A 596 34.47 27.25 -42.07
N GLY A 597 34.12 28.20 -42.95
CA GLY A 597 32.88 28.16 -43.72
C GLY A 597 32.77 26.92 -44.63
N GLY A 598 33.85 26.60 -45.37
CA GLY A 598 33.93 25.40 -46.20
C GLY A 598 33.94 24.10 -45.39
N GLU A 599 34.68 24.06 -44.28
CA GLU A 599 34.69 22.92 -43.35
C GLU A 599 33.30 22.65 -42.76
N SER A 600 32.59 23.70 -42.36
CA SER A 600 31.21 23.63 -41.85
C SER A 600 30.25 23.09 -42.90
N PHE A 601 30.41 23.50 -44.17
CA PHE A 601 29.61 22.98 -45.30
C PHE A 601 29.88 21.49 -45.55
N MET A 602 31.15 21.07 -45.58
CA MET A 602 31.50 19.64 -45.74
C MET A 602 30.95 18.78 -44.59
N VAL A 603 31.03 19.26 -43.35
CA VAL A 603 30.43 18.57 -42.18
C VAL A 603 28.91 18.48 -42.30
N ALA A 604 28.23 19.55 -42.69
CA ALA A 604 26.77 19.55 -42.86
C ALA A 604 26.32 18.61 -43.99
N LEU A 605 27.01 18.63 -45.13
CA LEU A 605 26.73 17.77 -46.27
C LEU A 605 26.99 16.29 -45.94
N ALA A 606 28.12 15.98 -45.31
CA ALA A 606 28.45 14.63 -44.86
C ALA A 606 27.45 14.10 -43.83
N LEU A 607 26.97 14.95 -42.90
CA LEU A 607 25.94 14.60 -41.91
C LEU A 607 24.57 14.34 -42.56
N ALA A 608 24.15 15.17 -43.51
CA ALA A 608 22.89 14.97 -44.24
C ALA A 608 22.90 13.67 -45.05
N LEU A 609 24.02 13.34 -45.68
CA LEU A 609 24.20 12.11 -46.44
C LEU A 609 24.31 10.87 -45.54
N GLY A 610 25.07 10.95 -44.44
CA GLY A 610 25.19 9.85 -43.47
C GLY A 610 23.87 9.54 -42.75
N LEU A 611 23.04 10.57 -42.52
CA LEU A 611 21.66 10.42 -42.05
C LEU A 611 20.80 9.69 -43.07
N ALA A 612 20.87 10.07 -44.35
CA ALA A 612 20.11 9.41 -45.41
C ALA A 612 20.44 7.91 -45.52
N ASP A 613 21.70 7.54 -45.35
CA ASP A 613 22.13 6.13 -45.34
C ASP A 613 21.65 5.37 -44.10
N ALA A 614 21.75 5.97 -42.91
CA ALA A 614 21.28 5.34 -41.68
C ALA A 614 19.76 5.12 -41.69
N VAL A 615 19.00 6.02 -42.32
CA VAL A 615 17.55 5.85 -42.56
C VAL A 615 17.28 4.73 -43.56
N ALA A 616 18.01 4.67 -44.69
CA ALA A 616 17.82 3.61 -45.69
C ALA A 616 18.17 2.21 -45.14
N GLU A 617 19.23 2.11 -44.34
CA GLU A 617 19.65 0.88 -43.65
C GLU A 617 18.61 0.43 -42.61
N ALA A 618 18.11 1.35 -41.78
CA ALA A 618 17.09 1.05 -40.77
C ALA A 618 15.70 0.76 -41.36
N ALA A 619 15.37 1.33 -42.52
CA ALA A 619 14.11 1.13 -43.23
C ALA A 619 14.11 -0.08 -44.18
N GLY A 620 15.18 -0.89 -44.19
CA GLY A 620 15.26 -2.11 -45.00
C GLY A 620 15.40 -1.88 -46.50
N GLY A 621 16.00 -0.76 -46.92
CA GLY A 621 16.25 -0.44 -48.34
C GLY A 621 15.23 0.49 -49.01
N LEU A 622 14.38 1.20 -48.25
CA LEU A 622 13.57 2.29 -48.79
C LEU A 622 14.47 3.52 -49.07
N GLU A 623 14.72 3.79 -50.34
CA GLU A 623 15.66 4.84 -50.78
C GLU A 623 15.07 6.25 -50.65
N LEU A 624 15.92 7.19 -50.19
CA LEU A 624 15.61 8.63 -50.22
C LEU A 624 15.84 9.18 -51.63
N ASP A 625 14.76 9.09 -52.39
CA ASP A 625 14.65 9.21 -53.85
C ASP A 625 15.15 10.54 -54.46
N THR A 626 15.26 11.63 -53.67
CA THR A 626 15.77 12.94 -54.13
C THR A 626 16.33 13.80 -52.98
N LEU A 627 17.50 14.40 -53.19
CA LEU A 627 18.15 15.37 -52.30
C LEU A 627 18.33 16.72 -53.01
N PHE A 628 18.12 17.83 -52.30
CA PHE A 628 18.46 19.18 -52.77
C PHE A 628 19.54 19.81 -51.88
N ILE A 629 20.53 20.47 -52.50
CA ILE A 629 21.63 21.19 -51.84
C ILE A 629 21.62 22.62 -52.36
N ASP A 630 21.57 23.60 -51.46
CA ASP A 630 21.43 25.02 -51.78
C ASP A 630 22.63 25.84 -51.25
N GLU A 631 23.35 26.46 -52.19
CA GLU A 631 24.59 27.23 -52.00
C GLU A 631 25.70 26.52 -51.19
N GLY A 632 26.57 27.26 -50.51
CA GLY A 632 27.70 26.74 -49.70
C GLY A 632 28.95 26.29 -50.48
N PHE A 633 28.80 25.78 -51.70
CA PHE A 633 29.94 25.40 -52.58
C PHE A 633 30.94 26.54 -52.85
N GLY A 634 30.50 27.81 -52.73
CA GLY A 634 31.35 28.99 -52.96
C GLY A 634 32.36 29.28 -51.84
N SER A 635 32.27 28.57 -50.71
CA SER A 635 33.24 28.63 -49.59
C SER A 635 34.22 27.45 -49.56
N LEU A 636 34.22 26.60 -50.59
CA LEU A 636 35.22 25.54 -50.79
C LEU A 636 36.38 26.05 -51.65
N ASP A 637 37.58 25.53 -51.40
CA ASP A 637 38.70 25.63 -52.33
C ASP A 637 38.50 24.71 -53.56
N PRO A 638 39.29 24.89 -54.64
CA PRO A 638 39.09 24.13 -55.88
C PRO A 638 39.27 22.62 -55.76
N ASP A 639 40.11 22.16 -54.82
CA ASP A 639 40.44 20.74 -54.66
C ASP A 639 39.32 20.05 -53.85
N ALA A 640 38.92 20.62 -52.71
CA ALA A 640 37.77 20.15 -51.93
C ALA A 640 36.46 20.20 -52.74
N LEU A 641 36.29 21.18 -53.63
CA LEU A 641 35.14 21.24 -54.55
C LEU A 641 35.13 20.07 -55.54
N ALA A 642 36.30 19.58 -55.99
CA ALA A 642 36.41 18.43 -56.87
C ALA A 642 36.10 17.12 -56.14
N ASP A 643 36.62 16.92 -54.92
CA ASP A 643 36.34 15.74 -54.09
C ASP A 643 34.86 15.65 -53.70
N VAL A 644 34.23 16.77 -53.34
CA VAL A 644 32.78 16.84 -53.09
C VAL A 644 31.98 16.51 -54.35
N LEU A 645 32.40 16.97 -55.54
CA LEU A 645 31.73 16.67 -56.80
C LEU A 645 31.79 15.19 -57.15
N GLY A 646 32.97 14.56 -57.08
CA GLY A 646 33.11 13.12 -57.36
C GLY A 646 32.24 12.26 -56.45
N LEU A 647 32.15 12.61 -55.15
CA LEU A 647 31.27 11.91 -54.21
C LEU A 647 29.78 12.12 -54.51
N LEU A 648 29.37 13.26 -55.09
CA LEU A 648 27.99 13.47 -55.53
C LEU A 648 27.67 12.72 -56.83
N GLU A 649 28.64 12.56 -57.73
CA GLU A 649 28.49 11.73 -58.95
C GLU A 649 28.33 10.24 -58.59
N GLU A 650 29.14 9.70 -57.66
CA GLU A 650 28.99 8.31 -57.17
C GLU A 650 27.61 8.01 -56.57
N LEU A 651 27.00 8.99 -55.91
CA LEU A 651 25.65 8.86 -55.33
C LEU A 651 24.55 8.93 -56.38
N GLN A 652 24.81 9.60 -57.51
CA GLN A 652 23.92 9.62 -58.66
C GLN A 652 23.98 8.29 -59.44
N ASP A 653 25.17 7.69 -59.56
CA ASP A 653 25.32 6.33 -60.09
C ASP A 653 24.65 5.29 -59.18
N GLY A 654 24.64 5.54 -57.86
CA GLY A 654 23.80 4.84 -56.88
C GLY A 654 22.30 5.18 -56.92
N GLY A 655 21.78 5.67 -58.05
CA GLY A 655 20.35 5.88 -58.32
C GLY A 655 19.71 7.15 -57.72
N ARG A 656 20.37 7.83 -56.78
CA ARG A 656 19.78 8.97 -56.06
C ARG A 656 19.77 10.24 -56.92
N ARG A 657 18.65 10.97 -56.95
CA ARG A 657 18.55 12.24 -57.69
C ARG A 657 19.08 13.38 -56.82
N ILE A 658 20.11 14.08 -57.28
CA ILE A 658 20.71 15.20 -56.55
C ILE A 658 20.47 16.50 -57.33
N GLY A 659 19.75 17.44 -56.72
CA GLY A 659 19.56 18.80 -57.23
C GLY A 659 20.50 19.78 -56.54
N ILE A 660 21.29 20.53 -57.31
CA ILE A 660 22.26 21.50 -56.79
C ILE A 660 21.88 22.91 -57.25
N ILE A 661 21.76 23.84 -56.31
CA ILE A 661 21.57 25.27 -56.55
C ILE A 661 22.87 25.97 -56.15
N SER A 662 23.51 26.67 -57.09
CA SER A 662 24.77 27.37 -56.83
C SER A 662 25.10 28.40 -57.91
N HIS A 663 25.76 29.48 -57.49
CA HIS A 663 26.31 30.53 -58.35
C HIS A 663 27.78 30.28 -58.77
N VAL A 664 28.39 29.16 -58.36
CA VAL A 664 29.82 28.89 -58.57
C VAL A 664 30.11 28.44 -60.00
N GLY A 665 30.89 29.23 -60.74
CA GLY A 665 31.17 29.01 -62.17
C GLY A 665 31.89 27.70 -62.53
N ALA A 666 32.56 27.03 -61.58
CA ALA A 666 33.15 25.70 -61.79
C ALA A 666 32.07 24.61 -61.99
N LEU A 667 31.00 24.64 -61.18
CA LEU A 667 29.89 23.68 -61.26
C LEU A 667 29.18 23.70 -62.62
N HIS A 668 29.16 24.86 -63.29
CA HIS A 668 28.60 25.03 -64.62
C HIS A 668 29.34 24.27 -65.74
N GLN A 669 30.55 23.77 -65.47
CA GLN A 669 31.38 23.03 -66.43
C GLN A 669 31.25 21.51 -66.25
N THR A 670 31.18 21.03 -65.00
CA THR A 670 30.98 19.61 -64.67
C THR A 670 29.53 19.17 -64.93
N ILE A 671 28.56 19.90 -64.38
CA ILE A 671 27.14 19.48 -64.38
C ILE A 671 26.47 19.85 -65.71
N ARG A 672 26.28 18.85 -66.58
CA ARG A 672 25.82 19.03 -67.98
C ARG A 672 24.32 19.35 -68.11
N SER A 673 23.50 18.92 -67.15
CA SER A 673 22.04 19.15 -67.14
C SER A 673 21.73 20.26 -66.16
N ARG A 674 21.34 21.45 -66.63
CA ARG A 674 21.16 22.62 -65.76
C ARG A 674 19.92 23.47 -66.05
N VAL A 675 19.43 24.11 -64.99
CA VAL A 675 18.36 25.10 -65.03
C VAL A 675 18.99 26.47 -64.75
N GLU A 676 19.06 27.31 -65.78
CA GLU A 676 19.78 28.58 -65.78
C GLU A 676 18.78 29.73 -65.51
N VAL A 677 18.95 30.43 -64.39
CA VAL A 677 18.06 31.54 -64.00
C VAL A 677 18.68 32.86 -64.45
N ILE A 678 18.01 33.52 -65.39
CA ILE A 678 18.47 34.77 -66.02
C ILE A 678 17.65 35.92 -65.43
N ALA A 679 18.28 36.75 -64.60
CA ALA A 679 17.67 37.97 -64.06
C ALA A 679 17.52 39.04 -65.14
N GLY A 680 16.45 39.83 -65.09
CA GLY A 680 16.21 40.95 -66.00
C GLY A 680 15.37 42.07 -65.38
N PRO A 681 15.23 43.24 -66.05
CA PRO A 681 14.63 44.45 -65.45
C PRO A 681 13.15 44.36 -65.06
N THR A 682 12.47 43.26 -65.40
CA THR A 682 11.06 42.99 -65.09
C THR A 682 10.86 41.67 -64.34
N GLY A 683 11.94 41.10 -63.79
CA GLY A 683 11.94 39.81 -63.09
C GLY A 683 12.85 38.77 -63.75
N SER A 684 12.98 37.62 -63.10
CA SER A 684 13.84 36.51 -63.56
C SER A 684 13.11 35.57 -64.51
N ARG A 685 13.85 35.00 -65.48
CA ARG A 685 13.38 33.99 -66.44
C ARG A 685 14.19 32.71 -66.30
N ILE A 686 13.55 31.57 -66.54
CA ILE A 686 14.19 30.25 -66.47
C ILE A 686 14.50 29.74 -67.88
N ALA A 687 15.76 29.38 -68.13
CA ALA A 687 16.21 28.69 -69.34
C ALA A 687 16.70 27.29 -68.97
N ARG A 688 16.08 26.24 -69.51
CA ARG A 688 16.56 24.86 -69.33
C ARG A 688 17.63 24.57 -70.39
N ARG A 689 18.81 24.08 -69.97
CA ARG A 689 19.83 23.54 -70.86
C ARG A 689 20.01 22.05 -70.54
N SER A 690 19.51 21.22 -71.45
CA SER A 690 19.69 19.77 -71.46
C SER A 690 20.39 19.39 -72.77
N ALA A 691 21.50 18.65 -72.69
CA ALA A 691 22.12 18.06 -73.88
C ALA A 691 21.17 17.00 -74.51
N PRO A 692 21.25 16.75 -75.82
CA PRO A 692 20.56 15.61 -76.42
C PRO A 692 21.08 14.30 -75.81
N ALA A 693 20.18 13.33 -75.60
CA ALA A 693 20.54 12.04 -75.04
C ALA A 693 21.49 11.28 -75.98
N ALA A 694 22.61 10.81 -75.45
CA ALA A 694 23.45 9.84 -76.14
C ALA A 694 22.74 8.48 -76.12
N SER A 695 22.56 7.86 -77.30
CA SER A 695 21.95 6.55 -77.44
C SER A 695 22.77 5.46 -76.75
N ARG A 696 22.20 4.82 -75.73
CA ARG A 696 22.59 3.48 -75.29
C ARG A 696 21.62 2.47 -75.92
N ASP A 697 21.84 2.25 -77.20
CA ASP A 697 21.56 0.97 -77.86
C ASP A 697 22.93 0.35 -78.20
N ASP A 698 22.98 -0.92 -78.60
CA ASP A 698 24.21 -1.70 -78.83
C ASP A 698 25.15 -1.86 -77.61
N ARG A 699 24.80 -2.79 -76.71
CA ARG A 699 25.76 -3.72 -76.05
C ARG A 699 25.06 -4.87 -75.31
N GLU A 700 24.50 -5.80 -76.09
CA GLU A 700 24.51 -7.21 -75.70
C GLU A 700 25.90 -7.80 -76.02
N GLY A 701 26.42 -8.68 -75.17
CA GLY A 701 27.78 -9.25 -75.29
C GLY A 701 28.35 -9.72 -73.95
#